data_AF-A0A2E0SDL5-F1
#
_entry.id   AF-A0A2E0SDL5-F1
#
_cell.length_a   1.000
_cell.length_b   1.000
_cell.length_c   1.000
_cell.angle_alpha   90.00
_cell.angle_beta   90.00
_cell.angle_gamma   90.00
#
_symmetry.space_group_name_H-M   'P 1'
#
loop_
_entity.id
_entity.type
_entity.pdbx_description
1 polymer ?
#
loop_
_entity_poly.entity_id
_entity_poly.type
_entity_poly.pdbx_seq_one_letter_code
_entity_poly.pdbx_strand_id
1 'polypeptide(L)'
;MRLPIPLIGLALLLGSLESPMNLQAKEPDFDDISSWIQRQLDYTGDPGLAVAVVKDGEIVFAKGFGWADKENRRKADEHTAYSIASISKPITATGIQILAQAGKIDIDQPANKYLGQAKIRNPFGEGDEISVRQLLNHTSGLGLHYQFYYQTDRYPVPSRDTTIRNYGIATRKPGETYYYCNLGYGILDYIIARRSGKAYSQFMQQSLFDSIGMKHSFIGLPTKKQNNVAVRYNRQGNVIPLYEFDHDGGSAVYASAHDLALFALLHLGDAFQEVLSPGHIQQMKEPTGEIGPGSGYGMGWRMDKGDYQIVSHTGGMPGVATRLSLVPEHHLAVVSLSNKESNLPHQVVKKILSEMLEDYPYDRPNLLLPARRKSIPAFEADDDFIGTWSGRIETYEGPRQLQLWIGRDGDCRARIEGQLVTVITNPGLNGGILSGIFSGDLQTSDTSRVKHLLRLRLQCKGNELVGAIEAVTNMNTQWIQGERVIPRAYYGLSHYTKLKRVSAIGSQQTLFNGKDLDGWEMVKAYDFKNHGPIKVEEGVLKLGKGSPASGIRIQGAFPRMNYEVEFEARRVEGTDFFCGLTFPINDSYCTLIIGGWGGGVVGLSNIDTMAAVENETTRYLEVKDKRWYKVALTVSDEQIQVWIDNLEYANVKTKEHKFDIWWEQEPARPFGFVSWNTGAEFRNIFIKPIAPYLIGK
;
A
#
# COMPACT_ATOMS: atom_id res chain seq x y z
N MET A 1 7.68 -3.55 107.16
CA MET A 1 6.66 -2.53 107.51
C MET A 1 5.93 -2.16 106.22
N ARG A 2 4.63 -2.47 106.15
CA ARG A 2 3.60 -2.07 105.16
C ARG A 2 3.69 -2.55 103.69
N LEU A 3 2.93 -3.62 103.41
CA LEU A 3 1.99 -3.79 102.26
C LEU A 3 0.92 -2.66 102.26
N PRO A 4 0.13 -2.35 101.18
CA PRO A 4 -0.52 -3.23 100.13
C PRO A 4 -0.32 -2.74 98.64
N ILE A 5 -0.38 -3.53 97.53
CA ILE A 5 -1.46 -4.28 96.82
C ILE A 5 -2.49 -3.34 96.09
N PRO A 6 -3.00 -3.58 94.84
CA PRO A 6 -2.48 -4.28 93.63
C PRO A 6 -3.04 -3.77 92.23
N LEU A 7 -2.81 -4.57 91.17
CA LEU A 7 -3.68 -4.86 90.00
C LEU A 7 -3.49 -4.12 88.64
N ILE A 8 -3.37 -4.97 87.59
CA ILE A 8 -3.67 -4.81 86.14
C ILE A 8 -2.62 -4.03 85.33
N GLY A 9 -2.02 -4.51 84.24
CA GLY A 9 -2.15 -5.74 83.46
C GLY A 9 -1.51 -5.53 82.07
N LEU A 10 -1.41 -6.64 81.33
CA LEU A 10 -1.16 -6.77 79.89
C LEU A 10 0.29 -7.03 79.40
N ALA A 11 0.35 -8.01 78.52
CA ALA A 11 1.45 -8.89 78.22
C ALA A 11 2.20 -8.52 76.93
N LEU A 12 3.51 -8.79 76.97
CA LEU A 12 4.43 -9.18 75.89
C LEU A 12 3.90 -9.13 74.44
N LEU A 13 4.36 -8.12 73.70
CA LEU A 13 4.41 -8.13 72.23
C LEU A 13 5.48 -9.10 71.76
N LEU A 14 5.06 -10.29 71.32
CA LEU A 14 5.83 -11.12 70.39
C LEU A 14 5.45 -10.68 68.98
N GLY A 15 6.39 -10.02 68.30
CA GLY A 15 6.25 -9.63 66.90
C GLY A 15 6.22 -10.87 66.01
N SER A 16 5.05 -11.15 65.44
CA SER A 16 4.90 -12.02 64.28
C SER A 16 5.54 -11.34 63.08
N LEU A 17 6.61 -11.94 62.56
CA LEU A 17 7.05 -11.74 61.17
C LEU A 17 5.89 -12.17 60.26
N GLU A 18 5.15 -11.20 59.74
CA GLU A 18 4.29 -11.43 58.58
C GLU A 18 5.20 -11.72 57.40
N SER A 19 5.13 -12.95 56.90
CA SER A 19 5.62 -13.34 55.58
C SER A 19 5.12 -12.33 54.56
N PRO A 20 5.94 -11.87 53.59
CA PRO A 20 5.42 -11.11 52.47
C PRO A 20 4.32 -11.95 51.81
N MET A 21 3.14 -11.36 51.67
CA MET A 21 2.01 -11.90 50.92
C MET A 21 2.52 -12.49 49.61
N ASN A 22 2.53 -13.81 49.54
CA ASN A 22 2.67 -14.57 48.32
C ASN A 22 1.33 -14.39 47.59
N LEU A 23 1.17 -13.30 46.85
CA LEU A 23 0.14 -13.15 45.83
C LEU A 23 0.50 -14.12 44.70
N GLN A 24 0.24 -15.41 44.90
CA GLN A 24 0.19 -16.35 43.81
C GLN A 24 -0.94 -15.91 42.88
N ALA A 25 -0.63 -15.67 41.61
CA ALA A 25 -1.62 -15.56 40.54
C ALA A 25 -2.68 -16.65 40.74
N LYS A 26 -3.94 -16.24 40.88
CA LYS A 26 -5.07 -17.15 41.13
C LYS A 26 -5.14 -18.14 39.97
N GLU A 27 -5.22 -19.45 40.26
CA GLU A 27 -5.44 -20.43 39.19
C GLU A 27 -6.69 -20.02 38.38
N PRO A 28 -6.62 -20.02 37.04
CA PRO A 28 -7.73 -19.56 36.21
C PRO A 28 -8.95 -20.47 36.39
N ASP A 29 -10.11 -19.86 36.63
CA ASP A 29 -11.39 -20.58 36.66
C ASP A 29 -11.85 -20.86 35.22
N PHE A 30 -11.49 -22.03 34.70
CA PHE A 30 -11.85 -22.45 33.34
C PHE A 30 -13.35 -22.69 33.14
N ASP A 31 -14.15 -22.83 34.21
CA ASP A 31 -15.60 -22.94 34.13
C ASP A 31 -16.25 -21.56 33.93
N ASP A 32 -15.76 -20.52 34.62
CA ASP A 32 -16.17 -19.14 34.33
C ASP A 32 -15.73 -18.70 32.93
N ILE A 33 -14.49 -19.01 32.54
CA ILE A 33 -14.00 -18.73 31.17
C ILE A 33 -14.86 -19.46 30.15
N SER A 34 -15.18 -20.75 30.36
CA SER A 34 -16.08 -21.52 29.47
C SER A 34 -17.45 -20.86 29.35
N SER A 35 -18.03 -20.44 30.48
CA SER A 35 -19.33 -19.78 30.52
C SER A 35 -19.30 -18.42 29.82
N TRP A 36 -18.21 -17.67 29.97
CA TRP A 36 -17.98 -16.41 29.27
C TRP A 36 -17.85 -16.61 27.76
N ILE A 37 -17.07 -17.61 27.31
CA ILE A 37 -16.92 -17.96 25.90
C ILE A 37 -18.27 -18.31 25.28
N GLN A 38 -19.09 -19.11 25.97
CA GLN A 38 -20.43 -19.46 25.48
C GLN A 38 -21.31 -18.21 25.28
N ARG A 39 -21.32 -17.28 26.25
CA ARG A 39 -22.05 -16.01 26.10
C ARG A 39 -21.55 -15.18 24.92
N GLN A 40 -20.23 -15.17 24.66
CA GLN A 40 -19.68 -14.46 23.51
C GLN A 40 -20.07 -15.11 22.18
N LEU A 41 -20.05 -16.44 22.07
CA LEU A 41 -20.54 -17.17 20.89
C LEU A 41 -22.00 -16.80 20.57
N ASP A 42 -22.85 -16.79 21.60
CA ASP A 42 -24.27 -16.44 21.46
C ASP A 42 -24.43 -14.98 21.02
N TYR A 43 -23.60 -14.07 21.55
CA TYR A 43 -23.62 -12.65 21.23
C TYR A 43 -23.11 -12.35 19.81
N THR A 44 -22.00 -12.95 19.38
CA THR A 44 -21.40 -12.71 18.06
C THR A 44 -22.03 -13.55 16.95
N GLY A 45 -22.82 -14.56 17.31
CA GLY A 45 -23.43 -15.51 16.39
C GLY A 45 -22.40 -16.35 15.65
N ASP A 46 -21.27 -16.65 16.29
CA ASP A 46 -20.24 -17.57 15.76
C ASP A 46 -20.75 -19.02 15.90
N PRO A 47 -20.71 -19.84 14.84
CA PRO A 47 -21.23 -21.20 14.90
C PRO A 47 -20.47 -22.09 15.88
N GLY A 48 -19.14 -22.06 15.85
CA GLY A 48 -18.31 -22.80 16.79
C GLY A 48 -16.91 -22.23 16.97
N LEU A 49 -16.30 -22.61 18.09
CA LEU A 49 -14.97 -22.19 18.53
C LEU A 49 -14.25 -23.37 19.19
N ALA A 50 -12.95 -23.52 18.98
CA ALA A 50 -12.11 -24.41 19.77
C ALA A 50 -10.98 -23.63 20.44
N VAL A 51 -10.68 -23.97 21.70
CA VAL A 51 -9.69 -23.27 22.54
C VAL A 51 -8.78 -24.29 23.20
N ALA A 52 -7.49 -23.98 23.28
CA ALA A 52 -6.54 -24.74 24.10
C ALA A 52 -5.57 -23.78 24.82
N VAL A 53 -5.13 -24.17 26.00
CA VAL A 53 -4.19 -23.44 26.85
C VAL A 53 -3.07 -24.38 27.28
N VAL A 54 -1.84 -23.94 27.06
CA VAL A 54 -0.62 -24.59 27.54
C VAL A 54 -0.07 -23.77 28.69
N LYS A 55 0.34 -24.43 29.78
CA LYS A 55 1.03 -23.78 30.89
C LYS A 55 2.05 -24.75 31.47
N ASP A 56 3.30 -24.28 31.62
CA ASP A 56 4.39 -24.99 32.28
C ASP A 56 4.61 -26.42 31.74
N GLY A 57 4.58 -26.57 30.41
CA GLY A 57 4.79 -27.84 29.71
C GLY A 57 3.55 -28.74 29.56
N GLU A 58 2.37 -28.33 30.07
CA GLU A 58 1.15 -29.13 30.02
C GLU A 58 -0.01 -28.43 29.31
N ILE A 59 -0.90 -29.19 28.67
CA ILE A 59 -2.17 -28.67 28.14
C ILE A 59 -3.18 -28.63 29.29
N VAL A 60 -3.30 -27.49 29.96
CA VAL A 60 -4.15 -27.31 31.16
C VAL A 60 -5.63 -27.09 30.83
N PHE A 61 -5.97 -26.72 29.60
CA PHE A 61 -7.34 -26.59 29.12
C PHE A 61 -7.42 -26.87 27.62
N ALA A 62 -8.40 -27.65 27.19
CA ALA A 62 -8.72 -27.86 25.78
C ALA A 62 -10.22 -28.15 25.64
N LYS A 63 -10.94 -27.35 24.85
CA LYS A 63 -12.40 -27.48 24.72
C LYS A 63 -12.94 -26.89 23.42
N GLY A 64 -13.92 -27.58 22.84
CA GLY A 64 -14.76 -27.05 21.77
C GLY A 64 -16.08 -26.48 22.29
N PHE A 65 -16.60 -25.50 21.57
CA PHE A 65 -17.83 -24.78 21.88
C PHE A 65 -18.66 -24.62 20.60
N GLY A 66 -19.99 -24.74 20.72
CA GLY A 66 -20.90 -24.64 19.59
C GLY A 66 -20.74 -25.78 18.58
N TRP A 67 -20.76 -25.45 17.29
CA TRP A 67 -20.89 -26.38 16.17
C TRP A 67 -19.68 -26.32 15.24
N ALA A 68 -19.08 -27.48 15.01
CA ALA A 68 -18.17 -27.69 13.88
C ALA A 68 -18.94 -27.66 12.56
N ASP A 69 -20.19 -28.14 12.58
CA ASP A 69 -21.12 -28.09 11.45
C ASP A 69 -22.54 -27.86 11.99
N LYS A 70 -23.03 -26.65 11.77
CA LYS A 70 -24.34 -26.16 12.26
C LYS A 70 -25.49 -26.85 11.54
N GLU A 71 -25.38 -27.07 10.23
CA GLU A 71 -26.43 -27.68 9.41
C GLU A 71 -26.65 -29.15 9.83
N ASN A 72 -25.57 -29.88 10.09
CA ASN A 72 -25.61 -31.28 10.51
C ASN A 72 -25.59 -31.46 12.04
N ARG A 73 -25.66 -30.37 12.82
CA ARG A 73 -25.63 -30.38 14.29
C ARG A 73 -24.45 -31.18 14.87
N ARG A 74 -23.28 -31.09 14.25
CA ARG A 74 -22.05 -31.70 14.78
C ARG A 74 -21.36 -30.69 15.70
N LYS A 75 -21.23 -31.06 16.97
CA LYS A 75 -20.56 -30.24 17.97
C LYS A 75 -19.08 -30.07 17.62
N ALA A 76 -18.53 -28.90 17.96
CA ALA A 76 -17.09 -28.72 17.98
C ALA A 76 -16.52 -29.32 19.27
N ASP A 77 -15.32 -29.89 19.15
CA ASP A 77 -14.47 -30.36 20.24
C ASP A 77 -13.03 -29.84 20.03
N GLU A 78 -12.15 -30.10 20.99
CA GLU A 78 -10.74 -29.70 20.94
C GLU A 78 -9.94 -30.35 19.81
N HIS A 79 -10.44 -31.46 19.26
CA HIS A 79 -9.86 -32.23 18.16
C HIS A 79 -10.44 -31.90 16.79
N THR A 80 -11.44 -31.01 16.73
CA THR A 80 -12.04 -30.54 15.49
C THR A 80 -11.01 -29.76 14.70
N ALA A 81 -10.73 -30.17 13.47
CA ALA A 81 -9.78 -29.49 12.61
C ALA A 81 -10.43 -28.23 11.99
N TYR A 82 -9.80 -27.08 12.20
CA TYR A 82 -10.17 -25.81 11.58
C TYR A 82 -9.15 -25.46 10.51
N SER A 83 -9.59 -24.79 9.46
CA SER A 83 -8.65 -24.07 8.58
C SER A 83 -7.99 -22.98 9.41
N ILE A 84 -6.65 -22.95 9.49
CA ILE A 84 -5.95 -22.01 10.40
C ILE A 84 -5.38 -20.78 9.69
N ALA A 85 -5.59 -20.68 8.37
CA ALA A 85 -5.16 -19.56 7.56
C ALA A 85 -3.67 -19.27 7.79
N SER A 86 -3.30 -18.04 8.15
CA SER A 86 -1.89 -17.65 8.24
C SER A 86 -1.12 -18.20 9.45
N ILE A 87 -1.75 -18.92 10.39
CA ILE A 87 -1.00 -19.78 11.34
C ILE A 87 -0.27 -20.93 10.59
N SER A 88 -0.59 -21.17 9.31
CA SER A 88 0.21 -22.03 8.44
C SER A 88 1.67 -21.57 8.30
N LYS A 89 1.94 -20.25 8.40
CA LYS A 89 3.27 -19.67 8.21
C LYS A 89 4.31 -20.17 9.23
N PRO A 90 4.09 -20.07 10.55
CA PRO A 90 5.05 -20.62 11.51
C PRO A 90 5.25 -22.13 11.34
N ILE A 91 4.24 -22.87 10.89
CA ILE A 91 4.35 -24.31 10.56
C ILE A 91 5.28 -24.52 9.36
N THR A 92 5.09 -23.80 8.25
CA THR A 92 5.99 -23.87 7.08
C THR A 92 7.41 -23.43 7.42
N ALA A 93 7.56 -22.37 8.23
CA ALA A 93 8.86 -21.90 8.70
C ALA A 93 9.58 -22.96 9.54
N THR A 94 8.84 -23.70 10.39
CA THR A 94 9.38 -24.86 11.12
C THR A 94 9.87 -25.94 10.15
N GLY A 95 9.13 -26.21 9.07
CA GLY A 95 9.55 -27.13 8.01
C GLY A 95 10.84 -26.71 7.31
N ILE A 96 11.03 -25.42 7.05
CA ILE A 96 12.29 -24.86 6.52
C ILE A 96 13.43 -25.06 7.52
N GLN A 97 13.18 -24.81 8.81
CA GLN A 97 14.20 -24.97 9.84
C GLN A 97 14.60 -26.43 10.08
N ILE A 98 13.68 -27.38 9.94
CA ILE A 98 14.00 -28.83 9.94
C ILE A 98 14.97 -29.16 8.79
N LEU A 99 14.75 -28.59 7.60
CA LEU A 99 15.67 -28.78 6.46
C LEU A 99 17.01 -28.06 6.67
N ALA A 100 17.02 -26.89 7.31
CA ALA A 100 18.23 -26.15 7.64
C ALA A 100 19.08 -26.91 8.67
N GLN A 101 18.45 -27.43 9.74
CA GLN A 101 19.10 -28.28 10.73
C GLN A 101 19.69 -29.55 10.10
N ALA A 102 19.03 -30.12 9.10
CA ALA A 102 19.53 -31.25 8.33
C ALA A 102 20.60 -30.90 7.27
N GLY A 103 21.05 -29.64 7.20
CA GLY A 103 22.05 -29.15 6.24
C GLY A 103 21.57 -29.12 4.78
N LYS A 104 20.25 -29.23 4.52
CA LYS A 104 19.70 -29.29 3.16
C LYS A 104 19.46 -27.91 2.55
N ILE A 105 19.33 -26.89 3.39
CA ILE A 105 19.11 -25.48 3.07
C ILE A 105 19.99 -24.64 3.99
N ASP A 106 20.49 -23.52 3.47
CA ASP A 106 21.05 -22.44 4.28
C ASP A 106 20.12 -21.24 4.06
N ILE A 107 19.55 -20.74 5.15
CA ILE A 107 18.50 -19.72 5.07
C ILE A 107 19.04 -18.34 4.68
N ASP A 108 20.34 -18.12 4.81
CA ASP A 108 21.01 -16.88 4.43
C ASP A 108 21.42 -16.86 2.95
N GLN A 109 21.26 -17.99 2.25
CA GLN A 109 21.51 -18.08 0.81
C GLN A 109 20.33 -17.56 -0.03
N PRO A 110 20.61 -17.11 -1.27
CA PRO A 110 19.58 -16.74 -2.23
C PRO A 110 18.54 -17.85 -2.41
N ALA A 111 17.25 -17.52 -2.26
CA ALA A 111 16.14 -18.45 -2.43
C ALA A 111 16.15 -19.10 -3.83
N ASN A 112 16.56 -18.33 -4.85
CA ASN A 112 16.72 -18.80 -6.22
C ASN A 112 17.66 -20.00 -6.38
N LYS A 113 18.58 -20.26 -5.44
CA LYS A 113 19.42 -21.47 -5.40
C LYS A 113 18.60 -22.76 -5.25
N TYR A 114 17.39 -22.67 -4.70
CA TYR A 114 16.55 -23.81 -4.35
C TYR A 114 15.32 -23.98 -5.26
N LEU A 115 14.98 -23.00 -6.10
CA LEU A 115 13.73 -22.95 -6.88
C LEU A 115 13.79 -23.60 -8.27
N GLY A 116 14.99 -23.96 -8.76
CA GLY A 116 15.17 -24.49 -10.12
C GLY A 116 14.87 -23.46 -11.21
N GLN A 117 13.94 -23.72 -12.14
CA GLN A 117 13.67 -22.85 -13.29
C GLN A 117 12.77 -21.66 -12.96
N ALA A 118 11.83 -21.80 -12.03
CA ALA A 118 11.08 -20.66 -11.52
C ALA A 118 12.01 -19.80 -10.67
N LYS A 119 12.28 -18.56 -11.10
CA LYS A 119 13.13 -17.62 -10.39
C LYS A 119 12.34 -16.41 -9.94
N ILE A 120 12.61 -15.96 -8.72
CA ILE A 120 12.17 -14.66 -8.24
C ILE A 120 13.00 -13.59 -8.97
N ARG A 121 12.31 -12.58 -9.50
CA ARG A 121 12.88 -11.43 -10.19
C ARG A 121 13.09 -10.29 -9.22
N ASN A 122 14.23 -9.63 -9.30
CA ASN A 122 14.53 -8.43 -8.54
C ASN A 122 14.91 -7.28 -9.48
N PRO A 123 14.05 -6.24 -9.64
CA PRO A 123 14.33 -5.10 -10.50
C PRO A 123 15.30 -4.06 -9.88
N PHE A 124 15.79 -4.27 -8.66
CA PHE A 124 16.63 -3.32 -7.92
C PHE A 124 18.15 -3.54 -8.06
N GLY A 125 18.60 -4.67 -8.62
CA GLY A 125 20.02 -4.94 -8.94
C GLY A 125 20.50 -6.33 -8.53
N GLU A 126 21.68 -6.75 -9.03
CA GLU A 126 22.26 -8.08 -8.79
C GLU A 126 22.80 -8.27 -7.36
N GLY A 127 23.15 -7.18 -6.65
CA GLY A 127 23.63 -7.24 -5.26
C GLY A 127 22.54 -7.43 -4.20
N ASP A 128 21.27 -7.42 -4.60
CA ASP A 128 20.10 -7.48 -3.71
C ASP A 128 19.39 -8.84 -3.83
N GLU A 129 20.11 -9.96 -3.98
CA GLU A 129 19.49 -11.27 -4.09
C GLU A 129 18.60 -11.59 -2.87
N ILE A 130 17.40 -12.14 -3.14
CA ILE A 130 16.42 -12.42 -2.10
C ILE A 130 16.79 -13.74 -1.41
N SER A 131 17.15 -13.69 -0.14
CA SER A 131 17.46 -14.87 0.68
C SER A 131 16.20 -15.60 1.15
N VAL A 132 16.36 -16.85 1.59
CA VAL A 132 15.28 -17.61 2.22
C VAL A 132 14.82 -16.93 3.52
N ARG A 133 15.75 -16.36 4.31
CA ARG A 133 15.45 -15.57 5.51
C ARG A 133 14.54 -14.39 5.20
N GLN A 134 14.81 -13.67 4.11
CA GLN A 134 13.98 -12.53 3.69
C GLN A 134 12.55 -12.95 3.29
N LEU A 135 12.35 -14.17 2.79
CA LEU A 135 11.00 -14.74 2.58
C LEU A 135 10.32 -15.05 3.92
N LEU A 136 11.05 -15.65 4.86
CA LEU A 136 10.56 -16.03 6.19
C LEU A 136 10.12 -14.83 7.03
N ASN A 137 10.88 -13.73 6.99
CA ASN A 137 10.63 -12.53 7.81
C ASN A 137 9.90 -11.39 7.07
N HIS A 138 9.38 -11.64 5.87
CA HIS A 138 8.67 -10.67 5.05
C HIS A 138 9.49 -9.42 4.66
N THR A 139 10.81 -9.54 4.52
CA THR A 139 11.68 -8.45 4.02
C THR A 139 12.16 -8.69 2.59
N SER A 140 11.60 -9.66 1.86
CA SER A 140 11.96 -9.97 0.46
C SER A 140 11.60 -8.90 -0.55
N GLY A 141 10.78 -7.91 -0.18
CA GLY A 141 10.24 -6.92 -1.10
C GLY A 141 9.15 -7.45 -2.03
N LEU A 142 8.77 -8.74 -1.95
CA LEU A 142 7.62 -9.28 -2.68
C LEU A 142 6.32 -8.61 -2.24
N GLY A 143 5.43 -8.38 -3.19
CA GLY A 143 4.19 -7.67 -2.94
C GLY A 143 3.07 -8.50 -2.31
N LEU A 144 1.97 -7.82 -1.96
CA LEU A 144 0.71 -8.47 -1.61
C LEU A 144 0.33 -9.51 -2.68
N HIS A 145 0.13 -10.75 -2.22
CA HIS A 145 -0.36 -11.84 -3.05
C HIS A 145 -1.33 -12.69 -2.24
N TYR A 146 -2.53 -12.90 -2.75
CA TYR A 146 -3.42 -13.99 -2.37
C TYR A 146 -4.40 -14.25 -3.52
N GLN A 147 -4.65 -15.51 -3.83
CA GLN A 147 -5.71 -15.93 -4.74
C GLN A 147 -6.45 -17.12 -4.14
N PHE A 148 -7.77 -17.05 -4.21
CA PHE A 148 -8.67 -18.09 -3.73
C PHE A 148 -9.31 -18.76 -4.93
N TYR A 149 -9.30 -20.09 -4.94
CA TYR A 149 -9.88 -20.91 -6.00
C TYR A 149 -10.95 -21.79 -5.39
N TYR A 150 -12.21 -21.39 -5.54
CA TYR A 150 -13.32 -22.17 -4.99
C TYR A 150 -13.55 -23.42 -5.84
N GLN A 151 -13.99 -24.52 -5.24
CA GLN A 151 -14.30 -25.75 -5.98
C GLN A 151 -15.38 -25.54 -7.07
N THR A 152 -16.18 -24.48 -6.95
CA THR A 152 -17.19 -24.07 -7.92
C THR A 152 -16.67 -23.13 -9.01
N ASP A 153 -15.39 -22.74 -8.95
CA ASP A 153 -14.78 -21.87 -9.95
C ASP A 153 -14.41 -22.64 -11.22
N ARG A 154 -14.48 -21.95 -12.35
CA ARG A 154 -14.00 -22.46 -13.65
C ARG A 154 -12.48 -22.40 -13.81
N TYR A 155 -11.77 -21.79 -12.86
CA TYR A 155 -10.33 -21.53 -12.94
C TYR A 155 -9.58 -22.50 -12.04
N PRO A 156 -8.69 -23.35 -12.59
CA PRO A 156 -7.86 -24.23 -11.78
C PRO A 156 -6.79 -23.45 -11.03
N VAL A 157 -6.30 -24.02 -9.93
CA VAL A 157 -5.11 -23.51 -9.23
C VAL A 157 -3.90 -23.61 -10.19
N PRO A 158 -3.17 -22.51 -10.45
CA PRO A 158 -1.96 -22.55 -11.26
C PRO A 158 -0.85 -23.36 -10.56
N SER A 159 0.04 -23.95 -11.35
CA SER A 159 1.26 -24.55 -10.79
C SER A 159 2.10 -23.48 -10.10
N ARG A 160 2.87 -23.89 -9.08
CA ARG A 160 3.72 -22.93 -8.36
C ARG A 160 4.75 -22.24 -9.25
N ASP A 161 5.31 -22.95 -10.23
CA ASP A 161 6.20 -22.37 -11.23
C ASP A 161 5.53 -21.22 -11.99
N THR A 162 4.26 -21.36 -12.36
CA THR A 162 3.48 -20.29 -13.01
C THR A 162 3.24 -19.12 -12.06
N THR A 163 2.85 -19.38 -10.81
CA THR A 163 2.64 -18.31 -9.82
C THR A 163 3.93 -17.51 -9.57
N ILE A 164 5.08 -18.18 -9.44
CA ILE A 164 6.37 -17.52 -9.25
C ILE A 164 6.76 -16.71 -10.49
N ARG A 165 6.57 -17.23 -11.71
CA ARG A 165 6.84 -16.44 -12.93
C ARG A 165 5.98 -15.18 -12.99
N ASN A 166 4.70 -15.31 -12.66
CA ASN A 166 3.75 -14.22 -12.79
C ASN A 166 3.94 -13.15 -11.71
N TYR A 167 4.16 -13.56 -10.46
CA TYR A 167 4.09 -12.68 -9.28
C TYR A 167 5.34 -12.69 -8.39
N GLY A 168 6.31 -13.56 -8.65
CA GLY A 168 7.61 -13.58 -7.98
C GLY A 168 8.51 -12.45 -8.48
N ILE A 169 8.09 -11.20 -8.30
CA ILE A 169 8.87 -10.00 -8.59
C ILE A 169 8.84 -9.08 -7.36
N ALA A 170 10.02 -8.63 -6.91
CA ALA A 170 10.10 -7.67 -5.82
C ALA A 170 9.54 -6.32 -6.27
N THR A 171 8.68 -5.74 -5.44
CA THR A 171 8.09 -4.41 -5.64
C THR A 171 8.75 -3.34 -4.78
N ARG A 172 9.58 -3.74 -3.82
CA ARG A 172 10.41 -2.90 -2.97
C ARG A 172 11.81 -3.49 -2.93
N LYS A 173 12.80 -2.68 -2.58
CA LYS A 173 14.17 -3.19 -2.44
C LYS A 173 14.19 -4.25 -1.31
N PRO A 174 14.71 -5.46 -1.58
CA PRO A 174 14.84 -6.49 -0.55
C PRO A 174 15.66 -5.97 0.65
N GLY A 175 15.24 -6.31 1.86
CA GLY A 175 15.87 -5.91 3.11
C GLY A 175 15.53 -4.51 3.62
N GLU A 176 14.96 -3.60 2.81
CA GLU A 176 14.67 -2.22 3.25
C GLU A 176 13.50 -2.15 4.24
N THR A 177 12.41 -2.91 4.01
CA THR A 177 11.17 -2.76 4.78
C THR A 177 10.43 -4.09 4.93
N TYR A 178 9.74 -4.27 6.06
CA TYR A 178 8.74 -5.32 6.21
C TYR A 178 7.54 -5.11 5.28
N TYR A 179 7.19 -6.13 4.51
CA TYR A 179 5.99 -6.14 3.67
C TYR A 179 5.40 -7.55 3.58
N TYR A 180 4.29 -7.76 4.30
CA TYR A 180 3.63 -9.06 4.42
C TYR A 180 3.22 -9.63 3.06
N CYS A 181 3.72 -10.84 2.75
CA CYS A 181 3.52 -11.48 1.46
C CYS A 181 3.22 -12.98 1.63
N ASN A 182 2.03 -13.43 1.22
CA ASN A 182 1.71 -14.87 1.29
C ASN A 182 2.48 -15.68 0.24
N LEU A 183 2.76 -15.12 -0.95
CA LEU A 183 3.53 -15.82 -1.97
C LEU A 183 4.96 -16.14 -1.49
N GLY A 184 5.55 -15.33 -0.61
CA GLY A 184 6.82 -15.66 0.04
C GLY A 184 6.76 -17.03 0.73
N TYR A 185 5.66 -17.32 1.43
CA TYR A 185 5.44 -18.62 2.07
C TYR A 185 5.03 -19.73 1.11
N GLY A 186 4.35 -19.39 0.01
CA GLY A 186 4.22 -20.31 -1.12
C GLY A 186 5.62 -20.74 -1.60
N ILE A 187 6.49 -19.79 -1.92
CA ILE A 187 7.85 -20.08 -2.37
C ILE A 187 8.59 -20.98 -1.36
N LEU A 188 8.44 -20.76 -0.05
CA LEU A 188 9.03 -21.62 0.99
C LEU A 188 8.50 -23.07 0.94
N ASP A 189 7.19 -23.28 0.78
CA ASP A 189 6.65 -24.65 0.65
C ASP A 189 7.21 -25.37 -0.60
N TYR A 190 7.49 -24.61 -1.66
CA TYR A 190 8.04 -25.15 -2.90
C TYR A 190 9.53 -25.51 -2.73
N ILE A 191 10.27 -24.69 -1.98
CA ILE A 191 11.63 -25.01 -1.55
C ILE A 191 11.62 -26.30 -0.71
N ILE A 192 10.69 -26.45 0.24
CA ILE A 192 10.54 -27.69 1.02
C ILE A 192 10.34 -28.88 0.08
N ALA A 193 9.41 -28.79 -0.86
CA ALA A 193 9.11 -29.90 -1.76
C ALA A 193 10.34 -30.30 -2.59
N ARG A 194 11.05 -29.31 -3.16
CA ARG A 194 12.24 -29.56 -3.98
C ARG A 194 13.44 -30.10 -3.20
N ARG A 195 13.66 -29.64 -1.98
CA ARG A 195 14.84 -30.01 -1.17
C ARG A 195 14.62 -31.27 -0.34
N SER A 196 13.36 -31.62 -0.05
CA SER A 196 13.02 -32.89 0.56
C SER A 196 12.82 -34.01 -0.46
N GLY A 197 12.45 -33.70 -1.71
CA GLY A 197 12.04 -34.67 -2.72
C GLY A 197 10.64 -35.25 -2.48
N LYS A 198 9.85 -34.65 -1.58
CA LYS A 198 8.49 -35.06 -1.22
C LYS A 198 7.50 -33.94 -1.51
N ALA A 199 6.22 -34.25 -1.67
CA ALA A 199 5.20 -33.20 -1.69
C ALA A 199 5.22 -32.44 -0.35
N TYR A 200 4.95 -31.12 -0.37
CA TYR A 200 4.93 -30.29 0.84
C TYR A 200 4.08 -30.90 1.96
N SER A 201 2.84 -31.31 1.64
CA SER A 201 1.94 -31.96 2.59
C SER A 201 2.52 -33.23 3.20
N GLN A 202 3.19 -34.08 2.40
CA GLN A 202 3.81 -35.32 2.86
C GLN A 202 5.03 -35.06 3.74
N PHE A 203 5.87 -34.09 3.38
CA PHE A 203 7.03 -33.73 4.18
C PHE A 203 6.61 -33.22 5.57
N MET A 204 5.64 -32.30 5.61
CA MET A 204 5.14 -31.73 6.87
C MET A 204 4.42 -32.78 7.73
N GLN A 205 3.64 -33.67 7.10
CA GLN A 205 3.01 -34.78 7.82
C GLN A 205 4.06 -35.61 8.55
N GLN A 206 5.10 -36.07 7.84
CA GLN A 206 6.07 -37.01 8.39
C GLN A 206 7.10 -36.37 9.32
N SER A 207 7.55 -35.16 9.00
CA SER A 207 8.71 -34.53 9.68
C SER A 207 8.30 -33.60 10.82
N LEU A 208 7.01 -33.24 10.91
CA LEU A 208 6.49 -32.38 11.96
C LEU A 208 5.24 -32.99 12.59
N PHE A 209 4.15 -33.15 11.83
CA PHE A 209 2.85 -33.49 12.43
C PHE A 209 2.87 -34.85 13.15
N ASP A 210 3.38 -35.89 12.49
CA ASP A 210 3.50 -37.22 13.08
C ASP A 210 4.52 -37.24 14.22
N SER A 211 5.61 -36.49 14.08
CA SER A 211 6.71 -36.44 15.07
C SER A 211 6.31 -35.83 16.41
N ILE A 212 5.40 -34.85 16.40
CA ILE A 212 4.91 -34.22 17.65
C ILE A 212 3.46 -34.59 17.98
N GLY A 213 2.87 -35.55 17.26
CA GLY A 213 1.54 -36.09 17.58
C GLY A 213 0.35 -35.23 17.15
N MET A 214 0.50 -34.32 16.17
CA MET A 214 -0.60 -33.54 15.58
C MET A 214 -1.47 -34.38 14.64
N LYS A 215 -2.26 -35.29 15.21
CA LYS A 215 -3.04 -36.31 14.49
C LYS A 215 -4.23 -35.77 13.70
N HIS A 216 -4.68 -34.55 13.99
CA HIS A 216 -5.83 -33.89 13.35
C HIS A 216 -5.39 -32.74 12.45
N SER A 217 -4.11 -32.69 12.09
CA SER A 217 -3.52 -31.67 11.23
C SER A 217 -3.17 -32.20 9.85
N PHE A 218 -3.47 -31.41 8.82
CA PHE A 218 -3.22 -31.77 7.42
C PHE A 218 -3.12 -30.52 6.55
N ILE A 219 -2.61 -30.67 5.33
CA ILE A 219 -2.45 -29.58 4.35
C ILE A 219 -3.31 -29.86 3.12
N GLY A 220 -4.03 -28.83 2.66
CA GLY A 220 -4.90 -28.89 1.50
C GLY A 220 -6.37 -29.10 1.88
N LEU A 221 -7.22 -29.41 0.89
CA LEU A 221 -8.64 -29.62 1.14
C LEU A 221 -8.91 -30.89 1.96
N PRO A 222 -9.92 -30.86 2.86
CA PRO A 222 -10.34 -32.04 3.58
C PRO A 222 -10.86 -33.12 2.60
N THR A 223 -10.48 -34.36 2.85
CA THR A 223 -10.96 -35.53 2.11
C THR A 223 -11.96 -36.31 2.96
N LYS A 224 -12.58 -37.35 2.39
CA LYS A 224 -13.44 -38.29 3.13
C LYS A 224 -12.74 -39.03 4.28
N LYS A 225 -11.40 -38.97 4.36
CA LYS A 225 -10.64 -39.55 5.47
C LYS A 225 -10.64 -38.67 6.73
N GLN A 226 -10.90 -37.37 6.57
CA GLN A 226 -10.96 -36.42 7.67
C GLN A 226 -12.42 -36.22 8.10
N ASN A 227 -12.83 -36.87 9.18
CA ASN A 227 -14.24 -36.94 9.59
C ASN A 227 -14.67 -35.83 10.57
N ASN A 228 -13.72 -35.06 11.14
CA ASN A 228 -13.99 -34.01 12.12
C ASN A 228 -13.38 -32.66 11.73
N VAL A 229 -13.89 -32.06 10.65
CA VAL A 229 -13.41 -30.77 10.12
C VAL A 229 -14.50 -29.72 10.26
N ALA A 230 -14.19 -28.52 10.74
CA ALA A 230 -15.17 -27.44 10.87
C ALA A 230 -15.57 -26.87 9.50
N VAL A 231 -16.88 -26.71 9.28
CA VAL A 231 -17.46 -26.02 8.13
C VAL A 231 -17.24 -24.52 8.27
N ARG A 232 -16.85 -23.83 7.20
CA ARG A 232 -16.60 -22.38 7.18
C ARG A 232 -17.90 -21.62 6.97
N TYR A 233 -18.11 -20.54 7.72
CA TYR A 233 -19.30 -19.69 7.63
C TYR A 233 -18.94 -18.23 7.37
N ASN A 234 -19.69 -17.56 6.49
CA ASN A 234 -19.55 -16.13 6.29
C ASN A 234 -20.12 -15.33 7.48
N ARG A 235 -20.01 -13.99 7.44
CA ARG A 235 -20.49 -13.12 8.53
C ARG A 235 -22.00 -13.24 8.79
N GLN A 236 -22.79 -13.63 7.79
CA GLN A 236 -24.23 -13.88 7.90
C GLN A 236 -24.57 -15.27 8.44
N GLY A 237 -23.58 -16.15 8.62
CA GLY A 237 -23.77 -17.52 9.09
C GLY A 237 -24.13 -18.51 7.98
N ASN A 238 -23.87 -18.18 6.71
CA ASN A 238 -24.07 -19.10 5.59
C ASN A 238 -22.77 -19.88 5.30
N VAL A 239 -22.91 -21.14 4.90
CA VAL A 239 -21.80 -22.01 4.50
C VAL A 239 -21.01 -21.41 3.34
N ILE A 240 -19.68 -21.46 3.44
CA ILE A 240 -18.75 -21.08 2.38
C ILE A 240 -18.23 -22.36 1.70
N PRO A 241 -18.33 -22.49 0.36
CA PRO A 241 -17.72 -23.60 -0.36
C PRO A 241 -16.21 -23.70 -0.12
N LEU A 242 -15.66 -24.92 -0.17
CA LEU A 242 -14.23 -25.12 -0.02
C LEU A 242 -13.45 -24.38 -1.13
N TYR A 243 -12.26 -23.91 -0.75
CA TYR A 243 -11.37 -23.18 -1.63
C TYR A 243 -9.90 -23.52 -1.36
N GLU A 244 -9.10 -23.43 -2.41
CA GLU A 244 -7.66 -23.65 -2.45
C GLU A 244 -6.91 -22.34 -2.73
N PHE A 245 -5.58 -22.43 -2.71
CA PHE A 245 -4.67 -21.30 -2.88
C PHE A 245 -3.55 -21.67 -3.85
N ASP A 246 -2.90 -20.66 -4.41
CA ASP A 246 -1.63 -20.80 -5.11
C ASP A 246 -0.41 -20.57 -4.20
N HIS A 247 -0.62 -20.55 -2.87
CA HIS A 247 0.36 -20.20 -1.84
C HIS A 247 0.16 -21.02 -0.55
N ASP A 248 0.09 -22.34 -0.67
CA ASP A 248 -0.30 -23.27 0.41
C ASP A 248 0.47 -23.09 1.73
N GLY A 249 1.79 -22.90 1.69
CA GLY A 249 2.59 -22.63 2.90
C GLY A 249 2.14 -21.37 3.66
N GLY A 250 1.46 -20.45 2.99
CA GLY A 250 0.91 -19.26 3.62
C GLY A 250 -0.42 -19.48 4.32
N SER A 251 -1.17 -20.55 3.99
CA SER A 251 -2.63 -20.54 4.14
C SER A 251 -3.35 -21.89 4.30
N ALA A 252 -2.80 -23.00 3.82
CA ALA A 252 -3.56 -24.22 3.53
C ALA A 252 -3.57 -25.28 4.64
N VAL A 253 -3.04 -24.98 5.84
CA VAL A 253 -3.05 -25.92 6.96
C VAL A 253 -4.44 -25.95 7.60
N TYR A 254 -4.89 -27.16 7.93
CA TYR A 254 -5.93 -27.42 8.91
C TYR A 254 -5.29 -28.01 10.17
N ALA A 255 -5.75 -27.58 11.34
CA ALA A 255 -5.30 -28.12 12.62
C ALA A 255 -6.40 -27.97 13.68
N SER A 256 -6.36 -28.83 14.69
CA SER A 256 -7.21 -28.72 15.87
C SER A 256 -6.58 -27.79 16.92
N ALA A 257 -7.37 -27.36 17.91
CA ALA A 257 -6.84 -26.55 19.01
C ALA A 257 -5.81 -27.33 19.83
N HIS A 258 -6.08 -28.62 20.07
CA HIS A 258 -5.16 -29.53 20.73
C HIS A 258 -3.84 -29.70 19.96
N ASP A 259 -3.90 -29.90 18.64
CA ASP A 259 -2.68 -30.07 17.83
C ASP A 259 -1.82 -28.80 17.82
N LEU A 260 -2.45 -27.62 17.76
CA LEU A 260 -1.71 -26.36 17.88
C LEU A 260 -1.15 -26.13 19.29
N ALA A 261 -1.72 -26.73 20.33
CA ALA A 261 -1.13 -26.72 21.67
C ALA A 261 0.16 -27.56 21.71
N LEU A 262 0.20 -28.72 21.05
CA LEU A 262 1.44 -29.50 20.88
C LEU A 262 2.51 -28.73 20.09
N PHE A 263 2.09 -28.05 19.02
CA PHE A 263 2.98 -27.15 18.28
C PHE A 263 3.48 -25.98 19.15
N ALA A 264 2.65 -25.45 20.04
CA ALA A 264 3.05 -24.41 20.97
C ALA A 264 4.09 -24.91 21.98
N LEU A 265 3.94 -26.13 22.51
CA LEU A 265 4.95 -26.76 23.40
C LEU A 265 6.33 -26.84 22.75
N LEU A 266 6.39 -27.20 21.46
CA LEU A 266 7.64 -27.16 20.68
C LEU A 266 8.24 -25.75 20.67
N HIS A 267 7.45 -24.73 20.35
CA HIS A 267 7.95 -23.35 20.20
C HIS A 267 8.19 -22.62 21.54
N LEU A 268 7.58 -23.06 22.64
CA LEU A 268 7.92 -22.65 24.00
C LEU A 268 9.27 -23.23 24.43
N GLY A 269 9.65 -24.39 23.88
CA GLY A 269 10.86 -25.10 24.29
C GLY A 269 10.59 -26.09 25.42
N ASP A 270 9.35 -26.51 25.60
CA ASP A 270 8.93 -27.38 26.71
C ASP A 270 8.90 -28.87 26.32
N ALA A 271 8.75 -29.17 25.02
CA ALA A 271 8.76 -30.54 24.49
C ALA A 271 9.28 -30.61 23.04
N PHE A 272 9.61 -31.82 22.58
CA PHE A 272 9.92 -32.14 21.19
C PHE A 272 11.23 -31.55 20.62
N GLN A 273 12.22 -31.28 21.46
CA GLN A 273 13.53 -30.72 21.06
C GLN A 273 14.34 -31.67 20.16
N GLU A 274 13.98 -32.96 20.10
CA GLU A 274 14.50 -33.92 19.14
C GLU A 274 14.06 -33.65 17.70
N VAL A 275 12.93 -32.96 17.51
CA VAL A 275 12.40 -32.57 16.19
C VAL A 275 13.11 -31.32 15.68
N LEU A 276 13.22 -30.29 16.52
CA LEU A 276 13.90 -29.06 16.19
C LEU A 276 14.67 -28.53 17.42
N SER A 277 15.95 -28.25 17.24
CA SER A 277 16.81 -27.83 18.34
C SER A 277 16.41 -26.44 18.88
N PRO A 278 16.67 -26.18 20.19
CA PRO A 278 16.37 -24.89 20.80
C PRO A 278 16.95 -23.68 20.05
N GLY A 279 18.15 -23.81 19.47
CA GLY A 279 18.77 -22.75 18.69
C GLY A 279 17.98 -22.37 17.45
N HIS A 280 17.43 -23.35 16.72
CA HIS A 280 16.60 -23.08 15.54
C HIS A 280 15.24 -22.51 15.93
N ILE A 281 14.64 -22.96 17.04
CA ILE A 281 13.41 -22.39 17.60
C ILE A 281 13.63 -20.93 18.01
N GLN A 282 14.74 -20.63 18.68
CA GLN A 282 15.06 -19.26 19.07
C GLN A 282 15.27 -18.36 17.84
N GLN A 283 15.98 -18.83 16.82
CA GLN A 283 16.18 -18.10 15.57
C GLN A 283 14.85 -17.73 14.89
N MET A 284 13.82 -18.58 15.00
CA MET A 284 12.50 -18.27 14.45
C MET A 284 11.80 -17.11 15.18
N LYS A 285 12.17 -16.84 16.43
CA LYS A 285 11.57 -15.81 17.31
C LYS A 285 12.45 -14.55 17.41
N GLU A 286 13.46 -14.41 16.55
CA GLU A 286 14.26 -13.19 16.41
C GLU A 286 13.54 -12.17 15.50
N PRO A 287 13.26 -10.93 15.96
CA PRO A 287 12.50 -9.93 15.20
C PRO A 287 13.35 -9.25 14.12
N THR A 288 13.71 -10.01 13.09
CA THR A 288 14.59 -9.54 11.99
C THR A 288 13.87 -8.73 10.90
N GLY A 289 12.53 -8.64 10.94
CA GLY A 289 11.74 -7.69 10.14
C GLY A 289 11.03 -6.69 11.06
N GLU A 290 11.31 -5.40 10.91
CA GLU A 290 10.68 -4.35 11.73
C GLU A 290 9.28 -4.01 11.22
N ILE A 291 8.25 -4.17 12.06
CA ILE A 291 6.88 -3.75 11.74
C ILE A 291 6.63 -2.32 12.22
N GLY A 292 7.20 -1.97 13.38
CA GLY A 292 7.14 -0.64 13.98
C GLY A 292 7.70 -0.66 15.41
N PRO A 293 7.61 0.46 16.15
CA PRO A 293 8.15 0.55 17.50
C PRO A 293 7.60 -0.55 18.41
N GLY A 294 8.49 -1.38 18.96
CA GLY A 294 8.12 -2.49 19.84
C GLY A 294 7.44 -3.68 19.15
N SER A 295 7.39 -3.73 17.82
CA SER A 295 6.77 -4.82 17.06
C SER A 295 7.64 -5.26 15.89
N GLY A 296 7.89 -6.56 15.80
CA GLY A 296 8.69 -7.16 14.73
C GLY A 296 8.07 -8.43 14.16
N TYR A 297 8.72 -8.96 13.14
CA TYR A 297 8.41 -10.23 12.51
C TYR A 297 9.68 -11.09 12.40
N GLY A 298 9.59 -12.32 12.90
CA GLY A 298 10.64 -13.32 12.85
C GLY A 298 10.34 -14.29 11.72
N MET A 299 10.57 -15.57 11.92
CA MET A 299 10.28 -16.58 10.90
C MET A 299 8.90 -17.17 11.13
N GLY A 300 7.89 -16.52 10.55
CA GLY A 300 6.50 -16.94 10.66
C GLY A 300 5.83 -16.51 11.96
N TRP A 301 6.49 -15.66 12.74
CA TRP A 301 5.99 -15.16 14.02
C TRP A 301 6.01 -13.64 14.03
N ARG A 302 4.92 -13.04 14.51
CA ARG A 302 4.93 -11.66 14.97
C ARG A 302 5.37 -11.64 16.43
N MET A 303 6.23 -10.70 16.80
CA MET A 303 6.59 -10.47 18.21
C MET A 303 6.25 -9.05 18.56
N ASP A 304 5.45 -8.89 19.61
CA ASP A 304 5.09 -7.60 20.17
C ASP A 304 5.69 -7.51 21.58
N LYS A 305 6.39 -6.41 21.86
CA LYS A 305 7.01 -6.10 23.14
C LYS A 305 6.19 -5.03 23.86
N GLY A 306 5.53 -5.44 24.95
CA GLY A 306 4.94 -4.55 25.94
C GLY A 306 5.46 -4.93 27.33
N ASP A 307 4.57 -5.00 28.31
CA ASP A 307 4.88 -5.58 29.63
C ASP A 307 5.23 -7.07 29.55
N TYR A 308 4.69 -7.75 28.53
CA TYR A 308 5.00 -9.13 28.18
C TYR A 308 5.53 -9.24 26.75
N GLN A 309 6.50 -10.13 26.54
CA GLN A 309 6.90 -10.54 25.20
C GLN A 309 5.90 -11.54 24.62
N ILE A 310 5.07 -11.09 23.68
CA ILE A 310 4.07 -11.93 23.02
C ILE A 310 4.58 -12.36 21.65
N VAL A 311 4.75 -13.66 21.45
CA VAL A 311 5.02 -14.28 20.14
C VAL A 311 3.71 -14.82 19.61
N SER A 312 3.24 -14.35 18.46
CA SER A 312 1.90 -14.71 17.98
C SER A 312 1.78 -14.79 16.47
N HIS A 313 0.73 -15.47 16.01
CA HIS A 313 0.25 -15.35 14.65
C HIS A 313 -1.27 -15.42 14.63
N THR A 314 -1.88 -14.65 13.74
CA THR A 314 -3.33 -14.63 13.50
C THR A 314 -3.63 -15.28 12.15
N GLY A 315 -4.83 -15.83 11.98
CA GLY A 315 -5.33 -16.29 10.70
C GLY A 315 -6.65 -15.61 10.37
N GLY A 316 -6.79 -15.14 9.13
CA GLY A 316 -8.01 -14.49 8.66
C GLY A 316 -8.23 -14.72 7.18
N MET A 317 -9.36 -15.33 6.83
CA MET A 317 -9.81 -15.63 5.47
C MET A 317 -11.35 -15.72 5.46
N PRO A 318 -12.00 -15.77 4.29
CA PRO A 318 -13.43 -16.05 4.21
C PRO A 318 -13.85 -17.27 5.06
N GLY A 319 -14.61 -17.01 6.12
CA GLY A 319 -15.09 -17.97 7.12
C GLY A 319 -14.04 -18.57 8.06
N VAL A 320 -12.95 -17.86 8.30
CA VAL A 320 -11.88 -18.28 9.21
C VAL A 320 -11.39 -17.09 10.02
N ALA A 321 -11.37 -17.22 11.35
CA ALA A 321 -10.65 -16.34 12.25
C ALA A 321 -9.93 -17.18 13.31
N THR A 322 -8.63 -17.01 13.47
CA THR A 322 -7.82 -17.81 14.39
C THR A 322 -6.72 -16.99 15.04
N ARG A 323 -6.31 -17.39 16.25
CA ARG A 323 -5.15 -16.81 16.92
C ARG A 323 -4.41 -17.87 17.73
N LEU A 324 -3.08 -17.84 17.60
CA LEU A 324 -2.13 -18.53 18.46
C LEU A 324 -1.21 -17.47 19.09
N SER A 325 -1.07 -17.50 20.40
CA SER A 325 -0.21 -16.58 21.14
C SER A 325 0.59 -17.35 22.20
N LEU A 326 1.88 -17.07 22.27
CA LEU A 326 2.84 -17.64 23.19
C LEU A 326 3.42 -16.51 24.03
N VAL A 327 3.68 -16.80 25.30
CA VAL A 327 4.36 -15.94 26.26
C VAL A 327 5.54 -16.75 26.79
N PRO A 328 6.67 -16.78 26.06
CA PRO A 328 7.75 -17.74 26.32
C PRO A 328 8.31 -17.66 27.74
N GLU A 329 8.49 -16.46 28.28
CA GLU A 329 9.00 -16.25 29.65
C GLU A 329 8.09 -16.82 30.75
N HIS A 330 6.82 -17.10 30.41
CA HIS A 330 5.82 -17.65 31.32
C HIS A 330 5.40 -19.07 30.96
N HIS A 331 6.09 -19.74 30.01
CA HIS A 331 5.75 -21.09 29.52
C HIS A 331 4.25 -21.24 29.22
N LEU A 332 3.66 -20.19 28.62
CA LEU A 332 2.22 -20.07 28.43
C LEU A 332 1.92 -19.95 26.93
N ALA A 333 0.93 -20.69 26.45
CA ALA A 333 0.36 -20.45 25.12
C ALA A 333 -1.17 -20.58 25.14
N VAL A 334 -1.82 -19.83 24.26
CA VAL A 334 -3.27 -19.86 24.07
C VAL A 334 -3.58 -19.96 22.58
N VAL A 335 -4.42 -20.94 22.25
CA VAL A 335 -4.97 -21.19 20.91
C VAL A 335 -6.46 -20.88 20.93
N SER A 336 -6.95 -20.18 19.91
CA SER A 336 -8.39 -19.98 19.70
C SER A 336 -8.74 -19.98 18.22
N LEU A 337 -9.66 -20.86 17.81
CA LEU A 337 -10.01 -21.14 16.41
C LEU A 337 -11.51 -21.01 16.18
N SER A 338 -11.95 -20.09 15.31
CA SER A 338 -13.35 -19.92 14.90
C SER A 338 -13.55 -20.29 13.43
N ASN A 339 -14.71 -20.88 13.13
CA ASN A 339 -15.16 -21.17 11.77
C ASN A 339 -16.03 -20.06 11.16
N LYS A 340 -15.87 -18.82 11.64
CA LYS A 340 -16.48 -17.60 11.09
C LYS A 340 -15.48 -16.45 11.14
N GLU A 341 -15.61 -15.51 10.21
CA GLU A 341 -14.93 -14.21 10.32
C GLU A 341 -15.51 -13.39 11.48
N SER A 342 -14.81 -13.36 12.61
CA SER A 342 -15.17 -12.56 13.79
C SER A 342 -13.92 -12.16 14.58
N ASN A 343 -14.09 -11.25 15.55
CA ASN A 343 -13.02 -10.87 16.48
C ASN A 343 -12.95 -11.79 17.72
N LEU A 344 -13.82 -12.79 17.81
CA LEU A 344 -13.98 -13.63 19.00
C LEU A 344 -12.68 -14.35 19.41
N PRO A 345 -11.89 -14.98 18.49
CA PRO A 345 -10.64 -15.62 18.87
C PRO A 345 -9.64 -14.69 19.57
N HIS A 346 -9.57 -13.43 19.13
CA HIS A 346 -8.70 -12.44 19.74
C HIS A 346 -9.16 -12.05 21.14
N GLN A 347 -10.48 -11.91 21.34
CA GLN A 347 -11.06 -11.59 22.64
C GLN A 347 -10.86 -12.73 23.65
N VAL A 348 -11.03 -13.98 23.19
CA VAL A 348 -10.81 -15.17 24.01
C VAL A 348 -9.36 -15.27 24.47
N VAL A 349 -8.40 -15.12 23.54
CA VAL A 349 -6.97 -15.12 23.91
C VAL A 349 -6.66 -14.02 24.91
N LYS A 350 -7.13 -12.79 24.69
CA LYS A 350 -6.91 -11.69 25.65
C LYS A 350 -7.52 -11.95 27.02
N LYS A 351 -8.73 -12.51 27.09
CA LYS A 351 -9.40 -12.86 28.34
C LYS A 351 -8.64 -13.95 29.10
N ILE A 352 -8.14 -14.97 28.42
CA ILE A 352 -7.36 -16.03 29.09
C ILE A 352 -6.03 -15.47 29.60
N LEU A 353 -5.31 -14.71 28.76
CA LEU A 353 -4.06 -14.07 29.19
C LEU A 353 -4.27 -13.14 30.40
N SER A 354 -5.39 -12.40 30.46
CA SER A 354 -5.68 -11.53 31.61
C SER A 354 -6.01 -12.25 32.91
N GLU A 355 -6.41 -13.52 32.86
CA GLU A 355 -6.62 -14.34 34.06
C GLU A 355 -5.33 -15.06 34.49
N MET A 356 -4.36 -15.22 33.57
CA MET A 356 -3.15 -16.01 33.81
C MET A 356 -1.88 -15.18 34.00
N LEU A 357 -1.92 -13.88 33.66
CA LEU A 357 -0.79 -12.96 33.76
C LEU A 357 -1.20 -11.75 34.61
N GLU A 358 -0.34 -11.37 35.54
CA GLU A 358 -0.52 -10.22 36.41
C GLU A 358 -0.54 -8.90 35.61
N ASP A 359 -1.40 -7.96 35.98
CA ASP A 359 -1.48 -6.63 35.34
C ASP A 359 -1.61 -6.64 33.80
N TYR A 360 -1.98 -7.76 33.18
CA TYR A 360 -2.10 -7.85 31.74
C TYR A 360 -3.23 -6.93 31.26
N PRO A 361 -2.96 -6.02 30.29
CA PRO A 361 -3.91 -5.00 29.90
C PRO A 361 -5.15 -5.62 29.27
N TYR A 362 -6.22 -5.66 30.07
CA TYR A 362 -7.53 -6.13 29.66
C TYR A 362 -8.56 -5.01 29.82
N ASP A 363 -8.69 -4.22 28.77
CA ASP A 363 -9.90 -3.42 28.59
C ASP A 363 -11.06 -4.40 28.43
N ARG A 364 -11.91 -4.52 29.46
CA ARG A 364 -13.23 -5.15 29.29
C ARG A 364 -13.83 -4.53 28.04
N PRO A 365 -14.35 -5.32 27.09
CA PRO A 365 -14.91 -4.77 25.87
C PRO A 365 -16.10 -3.90 26.24
N ASN A 366 -15.86 -2.63 26.52
CA ASN A 366 -16.84 -1.59 26.32
C ASN A 366 -17.27 -1.78 24.88
N LEU A 367 -18.57 -1.88 24.66
CA LEU A 367 -19.14 -1.70 23.33
C LEU A 367 -18.50 -0.43 22.78
N LEU A 368 -17.48 -0.59 21.93
CA LEU A 368 -16.90 0.51 21.21
C LEU A 368 -18.02 0.96 20.30
N LEU A 369 -18.81 1.94 20.78
CA LEU A 369 -19.59 2.80 19.92
C LEU A 369 -18.66 3.13 18.75
N PRO A 370 -19.11 2.92 17.50
CA PRO A 370 -18.24 3.10 16.34
C PRO A 370 -17.56 4.45 16.51
N ALA A 371 -16.23 4.41 16.66
CA ALA A 371 -15.45 5.60 16.98
C ALA A 371 -15.92 6.71 16.04
N ARG A 372 -16.41 7.81 16.60
CA ARG A 372 -16.92 8.94 15.83
C ARG A 372 -15.86 9.24 14.79
N ARG A 373 -16.19 9.03 13.50
CA ARG A 373 -15.23 9.07 12.40
C ARG A 373 -14.50 10.42 12.51
N LYS A 374 -13.26 10.42 13.00
CA LYS A 374 -12.48 11.66 13.05
C LYS A 374 -12.41 12.14 11.60
N SER A 375 -12.73 13.40 11.37
CA SER A 375 -12.53 14.02 10.07
C SER A 375 -11.07 13.79 9.69
N ILE A 376 -10.84 12.99 8.64
CA ILE A 376 -9.51 12.80 8.09
C ILE A 376 -9.15 14.15 7.46
N PRO A 377 -8.03 14.78 7.83
CA PRO A 377 -7.58 16.00 7.17
C PRO A 377 -7.52 15.78 5.65
N ALA A 378 -7.74 16.84 4.88
CA ALA A 378 -7.49 16.77 3.44
C ALA A 378 -6.02 16.36 3.23
N PHE A 379 -5.78 15.49 2.25
CA PHE A 379 -4.43 15.07 1.92
C PHE A 379 -3.66 16.26 1.36
N GLU A 380 -2.54 16.59 1.99
CA GLU A 380 -1.56 17.52 1.46
C GLU A 380 -0.39 16.71 0.91
N ALA A 381 -0.07 16.91 -0.37
CA ALA A 381 1.02 16.20 -1.01
C ALA A 381 2.37 16.84 -0.67
N ASP A 382 3.33 16.03 -0.24
CA ASP A 382 4.73 16.45 -0.10
C ASP A 382 5.29 16.88 -1.47
N ASP A 383 6.16 17.90 -1.47
CA ASP A 383 6.75 18.47 -2.71
C ASP A 383 7.44 17.41 -3.58
N ASP A 384 8.04 16.40 -2.97
CA ASP A 384 8.68 15.27 -3.67
C ASP A 384 7.69 14.45 -4.51
N PHE A 385 6.40 14.44 -4.20
CA PHE A 385 5.39 13.68 -4.93
C PHE A 385 4.61 14.55 -5.94
N ILE A 386 4.61 15.88 -5.79
CA ILE A 386 3.83 16.78 -6.65
C ILE A 386 4.31 16.71 -8.09
N GLY A 387 3.39 16.46 -9.02
CA GLY A 387 3.72 16.44 -10.44
C GLY A 387 2.87 15.48 -11.26
N THR A 388 3.22 15.39 -12.53
CA THR A 388 2.72 14.35 -13.44
C THR A 388 3.80 13.28 -13.59
N TRP A 389 3.39 12.04 -13.46
CA TRP A 389 4.25 10.86 -13.50
C TRP A 389 3.77 9.93 -14.61
N SER A 390 4.69 9.33 -15.34
CA SER A 390 4.39 8.38 -16.42
C SER A 390 5.33 7.19 -16.38
N GLY A 391 4.83 6.00 -16.65
CA GLY A 391 5.62 4.79 -16.73
C GLY A 391 4.75 3.54 -16.80
N ARG A 392 5.25 2.42 -16.28
CA ARG A 392 4.66 1.10 -16.54
C ARG A 392 4.32 0.34 -15.27
N ILE A 393 3.19 -0.34 -15.34
CA ILE A 393 2.80 -1.44 -14.45
C ILE A 393 3.21 -2.74 -15.15
N GLU A 394 4.10 -3.51 -14.54
CA GLU A 394 4.53 -4.79 -15.08
C GLU A 394 3.49 -5.88 -14.80
N THR A 395 3.02 -6.55 -15.85
CA THR A 395 2.14 -7.73 -15.73
C THR A 395 2.74 -8.91 -16.48
N TYR A 396 2.30 -10.12 -16.17
CA TYR A 396 2.78 -11.33 -16.86
C TYR A 396 2.23 -11.44 -18.30
N GLU A 397 1.21 -10.65 -18.67
CA GLU A 397 0.65 -10.54 -20.03
C GLU A 397 1.07 -9.21 -20.70
N GLY A 398 2.25 -8.71 -20.32
CA GLY A 398 2.84 -7.48 -20.85
C GLY A 398 2.54 -6.24 -20.00
N PRO A 399 3.36 -5.18 -20.13
CA PRO A 399 3.19 -3.97 -19.32
C PRO A 399 1.90 -3.22 -19.67
N ARG A 400 1.44 -2.39 -18.74
CA ARG A 400 0.38 -1.39 -18.94
C ARG A 400 0.94 -0.01 -18.65
N GLN A 401 0.71 0.96 -19.54
CA GLN A 401 1.13 2.34 -19.28
C GLN A 401 0.21 2.97 -18.22
N LEU A 402 0.83 3.65 -17.25
CA LEU A 402 0.17 4.34 -16.16
C LEU A 402 0.65 5.78 -16.11
N GLN A 403 -0.30 6.70 -16.01
CA GLN A 403 -0.07 8.10 -15.70
C GLN A 403 -0.71 8.46 -14.37
N LEU A 404 0.01 9.21 -13.53
CA LEU A 404 -0.48 9.72 -12.26
C LEU A 404 -0.30 11.24 -12.21
N TRP A 405 -1.30 11.93 -11.69
CA TRP A 405 -1.26 13.35 -11.38
C TRP A 405 -1.42 13.52 -9.89
N ILE A 406 -0.51 14.25 -9.26
CA ILE A 406 -0.51 14.52 -7.83
C ILE A 406 -0.46 16.03 -7.63
N GLY A 407 -1.62 16.62 -7.39
CA GLY A 407 -1.81 18.05 -7.19
C GLY A 407 -1.37 18.53 -5.80
N ARG A 408 -0.96 19.80 -5.72
CA ARG A 408 -0.65 20.47 -4.43
C ARG A 408 -1.89 20.67 -3.56
N ASP A 409 -3.05 20.75 -4.21
CA ASP A 409 -4.40 20.85 -3.63
C ASP A 409 -4.96 19.50 -3.15
N GLY A 410 -4.19 18.42 -3.27
CA GLY A 410 -4.62 17.07 -2.92
C GLY A 410 -5.46 16.37 -3.99
N ASP A 411 -5.72 17.02 -5.14
CA ASP A 411 -6.35 16.35 -6.29
C ASP A 411 -5.36 15.37 -6.91
N CYS A 412 -5.64 14.09 -6.69
CA CYS A 412 -4.83 12.98 -7.18
C CYS A 412 -5.62 12.21 -8.22
N ARG A 413 -5.04 11.97 -9.41
CA ARG A 413 -5.70 11.25 -10.50
C ARG A 413 -4.79 10.19 -11.09
N ALA A 414 -5.39 9.18 -11.71
CA ALA A 414 -4.69 8.10 -12.37
C ALA A 414 -5.35 7.78 -13.73
N ARG A 415 -4.54 7.28 -14.67
CA ARG A 415 -5.03 6.76 -15.95
C ARG A 415 -4.17 5.58 -16.38
N ILE A 416 -4.83 4.47 -16.68
CA ILE A 416 -4.22 3.37 -17.43
C ILE A 416 -4.51 3.59 -18.91
N GLU A 417 -3.54 3.27 -19.76
CA GLU A 417 -3.71 3.35 -21.22
C GLU A 417 -4.98 2.64 -21.70
N GLY A 418 -5.66 3.26 -22.67
CA GLY A 418 -6.95 2.79 -23.17
C GLY A 418 -8.14 3.01 -22.22
N GLN A 419 -7.94 3.59 -21.03
CA GLN A 419 -8.98 3.80 -20.02
C GLN A 419 -9.19 5.29 -19.70
N LEU A 420 -10.30 5.58 -19.03
CA LEU A 420 -10.66 6.92 -18.56
C LEU A 420 -9.76 7.35 -17.40
N VAL A 421 -9.59 8.67 -17.24
CA VAL A 421 -8.95 9.25 -16.04
C VAL A 421 -9.88 9.05 -14.85
N THR A 422 -9.33 8.58 -13.74
CA THR A 422 -10.07 8.37 -12.49
C THR A 422 -9.42 9.11 -11.33
N VAL A 423 -10.23 9.51 -10.36
CA VAL A 423 -9.75 10.14 -9.12
C VAL A 423 -9.18 9.06 -8.20
N ILE A 424 -8.05 9.35 -7.57
CA ILE A 424 -7.48 8.56 -6.49
C ILE A 424 -8.18 8.98 -5.19
N THR A 425 -8.92 8.04 -4.63
CA THR A 425 -9.65 8.20 -3.37
C THR A 425 -8.79 7.81 -2.17
N ASN A 426 -8.99 8.51 -1.05
CA ASN A 426 -8.19 8.38 0.18
C ASN A 426 -6.68 8.39 -0.07
N PRO A 427 -6.14 9.38 -0.81
CA PRO A 427 -4.70 9.52 -0.92
C PRO A 427 -4.09 9.76 0.45
N GLY A 428 -2.92 9.19 0.70
CA GLY A 428 -2.24 9.33 1.97
C GLY A 428 -0.78 8.91 1.88
N LEU A 429 0.05 9.50 2.74
CA LEU A 429 1.47 9.20 2.84
C LEU A 429 1.75 8.58 4.21
N ASN A 430 2.33 7.37 4.22
CA ASN A 430 2.72 6.70 5.45
C ASN A 430 4.11 6.09 5.29
N GLY A 431 5.07 6.51 6.13
CA GLY A 431 6.47 6.05 6.04
C GLY A 431 7.10 6.30 4.67
N GLY A 432 6.79 7.43 4.02
CA GLY A 432 7.28 7.76 2.67
C GLY A 432 6.64 6.96 1.54
N ILE A 433 5.57 6.20 1.81
CA ILE A 433 4.83 5.42 0.81
C ILE A 433 3.51 6.12 0.50
N LEU A 434 3.38 6.60 -0.73
CA LEU A 434 2.13 7.11 -1.27
C LEU A 434 1.15 5.94 -1.44
N SER A 435 -0.05 6.16 -0.93
CA SER A 435 -1.18 5.22 -0.97
C SER A 435 -2.44 5.90 -1.46
N GLY A 436 -3.39 5.12 -1.96
CA GLY A 436 -4.65 5.59 -2.53
C GLY A 436 -5.33 4.52 -3.36
N ILE A 437 -6.61 4.70 -3.65
CA ILE A 437 -7.45 3.72 -4.36
C ILE A 437 -8.06 4.37 -5.59
N PHE A 438 -7.95 3.74 -6.75
CA PHE A 438 -8.57 4.21 -7.99
C PHE A 438 -9.19 3.06 -8.79
N SER A 439 -10.09 3.42 -9.69
CA SER A 439 -10.71 2.47 -10.62
C SER A 439 -9.84 2.30 -11.86
N GLY A 440 -9.63 1.05 -12.26
CA GLY A 440 -8.92 0.67 -13.48
C GLY A 440 -8.90 -0.84 -13.62
N ASP A 441 -8.54 -1.32 -14.80
CA ASP A 441 -8.44 -2.75 -15.12
C ASP A 441 -7.05 -3.08 -15.67
N LEU A 442 -6.35 -4.04 -15.07
CA LEU A 442 -5.05 -4.49 -15.60
C LEU A 442 -5.19 -5.41 -16.81
N GLN A 443 -6.39 -5.96 -17.05
CA GLN A 443 -6.71 -6.84 -18.17
C GLN A 443 -5.75 -8.03 -18.26
N THR A 444 -5.41 -8.65 -17.13
CA THR A 444 -4.80 -9.98 -17.12
C THR A 444 -5.89 -11.04 -16.96
N SER A 445 -5.62 -12.26 -17.39
CA SER A 445 -6.61 -13.36 -17.31
C SER A 445 -7.13 -13.61 -15.90
N ASP A 446 -6.30 -13.41 -14.87
CA ASP A 446 -6.68 -13.59 -13.46
C ASP A 446 -7.36 -12.37 -12.83
N THR A 447 -6.94 -11.13 -13.13
CA THR A 447 -7.65 -9.94 -12.64
C THR A 447 -9.06 -9.85 -13.23
N SER A 448 -9.26 -10.40 -14.43
CA SER A 448 -10.57 -10.46 -15.10
C SER A 448 -11.57 -11.44 -14.46
N ARG A 449 -11.15 -12.25 -13.47
CA ARG A 449 -12.03 -13.20 -12.77
C ARG A 449 -13.18 -12.52 -12.01
N VAL A 450 -12.93 -11.31 -11.51
CA VAL A 450 -13.88 -10.52 -10.72
C VAL A 450 -13.52 -9.03 -10.79
N LYS A 451 -14.53 -8.16 -10.64
CA LYS A 451 -14.29 -6.72 -10.51
C LYS A 451 -13.34 -6.42 -9.34
N HIS A 452 -12.38 -5.54 -9.59
CA HIS A 452 -11.37 -5.14 -8.63
C HIS A 452 -11.23 -3.62 -8.59
N LEU A 453 -10.52 -3.15 -7.57
CA LEU A 453 -10.00 -1.80 -7.47
C LEU A 453 -8.48 -1.87 -7.45
N LEU A 454 -7.83 -0.79 -7.89
CA LEU A 454 -6.40 -0.67 -7.87
C LEU A 454 -5.97 0.17 -6.66
N ARG A 455 -4.97 -0.31 -5.94
CA ARG A 455 -4.35 0.41 -4.82
C ARG A 455 -2.91 0.74 -5.17
N LEU A 456 -2.51 1.99 -5.00
CA LEU A 456 -1.11 2.37 -5.17
C LEU A 456 -0.34 2.23 -3.86
N ARG A 457 0.92 1.81 -3.97
CA ARG A 457 1.89 1.66 -2.89
C ARG A 457 3.26 2.09 -3.44
N LEU A 458 3.46 3.39 -3.64
CA LEU A 458 4.61 3.91 -4.37
C LEU A 458 5.50 4.75 -3.45
N GLN A 459 6.81 4.55 -3.53
CA GLN A 459 7.80 5.37 -2.85
C GLN A 459 8.45 6.32 -3.86
N CYS A 460 8.68 7.56 -3.46
CA CYS A 460 9.46 8.51 -4.25
C CYS A 460 10.95 8.31 -4.01
N LYS A 461 11.72 8.16 -5.09
CA LYS A 461 13.19 8.16 -5.10
C LYS A 461 13.62 9.18 -6.16
N GLY A 462 13.69 10.45 -5.77
CA GLY A 462 14.05 11.58 -6.64
C GLY A 462 12.98 11.86 -7.71
N ASN A 463 13.29 11.54 -8.97
CA ASN A 463 12.36 11.69 -10.11
C ASN A 463 11.70 10.37 -10.52
N GLU A 464 11.73 9.36 -9.66
CA GLU A 464 11.06 8.08 -9.89
C GLU A 464 10.08 7.75 -8.76
N LEU A 465 8.89 7.26 -9.13
CA LEU A 465 8.00 6.54 -8.21
C LEU A 465 8.17 5.04 -8.46
N VAL A 466 8.51 4.29 -7.41
CA VAL A 466 8.75 2.84 -7.49
C VAL A 466 7.96 2.13 -6.42
N GLY A 467 7.32 1.02 -6.77
CA GLY A 467 6.52 0.25 -5.81
C GLY A 467 5.60 -0.75 -6.46
N ALA A 468 4.37 -0.82 -5.94
CA ALA A 468 3.32 -1.68 -6.45
C ALA A 468 2.04 -0.93 -6.80
N ILE A 469 1.37 -1.39 -7.87
CA ILE A 469 -0.08 -1.27 -8.03
C ILE A 469 -0.68 -2.63 -7.65
N GLU A 470 -1.54 -2.65 -6.63
CA GLU A 470 -2.22 -3.84 -6.14
C GLU A 470 -3.63 -3.92 -6.75
N ALA A 471 -3.92 -4.96 -7.53
CA ALA A 471 -5.28 -5.30 -7.94
C ALA A 471 -5.96 -6.10 -6.83
N VAL A 472 -7.00 -5.54 -6.22
CA VAL A 472 -7.70 -6.14 -5.06
C VAL A 472 -9.17 -6.29 -5.37
N THR A 473 -9.71 -7.49 -5.17
CA THR A 473 -11.14 -7.78 -5.37
C THR A 473 -12.01 -6.77 -4.62
N ASN A 474 -13.00 -6.22 -5.32
CA ASN A 474 -13.99 -5.34 -4.72
C ASN A 474 -15.06 -6.19 -4.00
N MET A 475 -14.98 -6.22 -2.68
CA MET A 475 -15.85 -7.01 -1.78
C MET A 475 -17.23 -6.38 -1.54
N ASN A 476 -17.49 -5.19 -2.09
CA ASN A 476 -18.84 -4.62 -2.04
C ASN A 476 -19.81 -5.51 -2.82
N THR A 477 -21.07 -5.55 -2.36
CA THR A 477 -22.08 -6.45 -2.95
C THR A 477 -22.19 -6.19 -4.45
N GLN A 478 -21.95 -7.22 -5.25
CA GLN A 478 -22.05 -7.12 -6.70
C GLN A 478 -23.48 -7.45 -7.10
N TRP A 479 -24.02 -6.68 -8.05
CA TRP A 479 -25.29 -6.98 -8.68
C TRP A 479 -25.01 -7.74 -9.96
N ILE A 480 -25.43 -9.01 -10.02
CA ILE A 480 -25.39 -9.84 -11.22
C ILE A 480 -26.85 -10.22 -11.51
N GLN A 481 -27.39 -9.80 -12.65
CA GLN A 481 -28.77 -10.08 -13.06
C GLN A 481 -29.85 -9.71 -12.01
N GLY A 482 -29.62 -8.64 -11.24
CA GLY A 482 -30.57 -8.19 -10.21
C GLY A 482 -30.45 -8.92 -8.86
N GLU A 483 -29.52 -9.87 -8.72
CA GLU A 483 -29.22 -10.53 -7.45
C GLU A 483 -27.93 -10.00 -6.82
N ARG A 484 -27.95 -9.88 -5.49
CA ARG A 484 -26.76 -9.58 -4.68
C ARG A 484 -25.89 -10.84 -4.59
N VAL A 485 -24.78 -10.85 -5.32
CA VAL A 485 -23.84 -11.98 -5.34
C VAL A 485 -22.57 -11.60 -4.58
N ILE A 486 -22.17 -12.46 -3.66
CA ILE A 486 -20.84 -12.40 -3.04
C ILE A 486 -19.83 -12.85 -4.12
N PRO A 487 -18.78 -12.07 -4.41
CA PRO A 487 -17.82 -12.43 -5.44
C PRO A 487 -17.25 -13.83 -5.20
N ARG A 488 -17.32 -14.69 -6.23
CA ARG A 488 -16.86 -16.09 -6.19
C ARG A 488 -15.34 -16.23 -6.32
N ALA A 489 -14.61 -15.15 -6.60
CA ALA A 489 -13.17 -15.11 -6.60
C ALA A 489 -12.71 -14.00 -5.64
N TYR A 490 -11.69 -14.29 -4.84
CA TYR A 490 -11.09 -13.33 -3.91
C TYR A 490 -9.58 -13.30 -4.17
N TYR A 491 -9.04 -12.13 -4.45
CA TYR A 491 -7.61 -11.96 -4.67
C TYR A 491 -7.09 -10.57 -4.29
N GLY A 492 -5.77 -10.51 -4.12
CA GLY A 492 -4.96 -9.31 -4.01
C GLY A 492 -3.63 -9.60 -4.69
N LEU A 493 -3.33 -8.86 -5.75
CA LEU A 493 -2.22 -9.15 -6.67
C LEU A 493 -1.38 -7.91 -6.86
N SER A 494 -0.10 -7.97 -6.50
CA SER A 494 0.82 -6.83 -6.66
C SER A 494 1.55 -6.89 -7.98
N HIS A 495 1.62 -5.74 -8.64
CA HIS A 495 2.32 -5.54 -9.88
C HIS A 495 3.41 -4.50 -9.69
N TYR A 496 4.67 -4.88 -9.95
CA TYR A 496 5.78 -3.94 -9.89
C TYR A 496 5.51 -2.77 -10.82
N THR A 497 5.69 -1.56 -10.29
CA THR A 497 5.37 -0.32 -11.01
C THR A 497 6.52 0.65 -10.86
N LYS A 498 6.92 1.25 -11.98
CA LYS A 498 7.96 2.27 -12.03
C LYS A 498 7.51 3.41 -12.94
N LEU A 499 7.43 4.61 -12.37
CA LEU A 499 7.05 5.84 -13.05
C LEU A 499 8.17 6.87 -12.95
N LYS A 500 8.29 7.73 -13.95
CA LYS A 500 9.19 8.88 -13.96
C LYS A 500 8.39 10.17 -13.93
N ARG A 501 8.90 11.19 -13.25
CA ARG A 501 8.30 12.53 -13.28
C ARG A 501 8.48 13.11 -14.69
N VAL A 502 7.37 13.44 -15.33
CA VAL A 502 7.35 14.05 -16.68
C VAL A 502 6.96 15.53 -16.63
N SER A 503 6.33 15.98 -15.55
CA SER A 503 6.04 17.39 -15.30
C SER A 503 6.08 17.69 -13.80
N ALA A 504 6.51 18.90 -13.43
CA ALA A 504 6.44 19.39 -12.05
C ALA A 504 5.02 19.81 -11.64
N ILE A 505 4.07 19.80 -12.58
CA ILE A 505 2.68 20.18 -12.33
C ILE A 505 1.83 18.92 -12.20
N GLY A 506 1.07 18.79 -11.12
CA GLY A 506 0.09 17.72 -10.95
C GLY A 506 -1.37 18.17 -10.96
N SER A 507 -1.65 19.46 -10.77
CA SER A 507 -3.00 20.03 -10.86
C SER A 507 -2.93 21.47 -11.37
N GLN A 508 -4.08 22.04 -11.74
CA GLN A 508 -4.14 23.42 -12.22
C GLN A 508 -3.73 24.40 -11.12
N GLN A 509 -2.88 25.37 -11.47
CA GLN A 509 -2.38 26.42 -10.58
C GLN A 509 -2.68 27.79 -11.17
N THR A 510 -3.06 28.72 -10.31
CA THR A 510 -3.23 30.13 -10.66
C THR A 510 -1.88 30.83 -10.63
N LEU A 511 -1.44 31.36 -11.77
CA LEU A 511 -0.18 32.11 -11.85
C LEU A 511 -0.37 33.59 -11.47
N PHE A 512 -1.56 34.16 -11.68
CA PHE A 512 -1.86 35.55 -11.34
C PHE A 512 -3.07 35.65 -10.41
N ASN A 513 -2.85 36.20 -9.21
CA ASN A 513 -3.85 36.24 -8.14
C ASN A 513 -4.95 37.30 -8.34
N GLY A 514 -4.82 38.18 -9.34
CA GLY A 514 -5.78 39.24 -9.65
C GLY A 514 -5.75 40.45 -8.71
N LYS A 515 -4.88 40.47 -7.70
CA LYS A 515 -4.82 41.50 -6.65
C LYS A 515 -3.56 42.33 -6.74
N ASP A 516 -2.41 41.70 -6.95
CA ASP A 516 -1.10 42.32 -6.97
C ASP A 516 -0.14 41.51 -7.86
N LEU A 517 1.15 41.87 -7.84
CA LEU A 517 2.21 41.20 -8.58
C LEU A 517 2.94 40.15 -7.73
N ASP A 518 2.32 39.59 -6.68
CA ASP A 518 2.96 38.53 -5.91
C ASP A 518 3.33 37.34 -6.81
N GLY A 519 4.58 36.86 -6.68
CA GLY A 519 5.18 35.87 -7.58
C GLY A 519 5.64 36.41 -8.96
N TRP A 520 5.46 37.71 -9.24
CA TRP A 520 5.90 38.36 -10.47
C TRP A 520 6.90 39.50 -10.18
N GLU A 521 7.76 39.79 -11.14
CA GLU A 521 8.59 40.98 -11.12
C GLU A 521 8.53 41.71 -12.46
N MET A 522 8.68 43.03 -12.39
CA MET A 522 8.83 43.85 -13.59
C MET A 522 10.18 43.55 -14.22
N VAL A 523 10.22 43.47 -15.54
CA VAL A 523 11.48 43.49 -16.28
C VAL A 523 12.23 44.79 -15.91
N LYS A 524 13.57 44.72 -15.85
CA LYS A 524 14.33 45.82 -15.27
C LYS A 524 14.36 47.01 -16.20
N ALA A 525 14.43 48.21 -15.63
CA ALA A 525 14.42 49.46 -16.38
C ALA A 525 15.59 49.62 -17.38
N TYR A 526 16.71 48.93 -17.18
CA TYR A 526 17.80 48.95 -18.16
C TYR A 526 17.51 48.08 -19.39
N ASP A 527 16.66 47.05 -19.25
CA ASP A 527 16.24 46.18 -20.36
C ASP A 527 15.25 46.92 -21.27
N PHE A 528 14.25 47.61 -20.68
CA PHE A 528 13.35 48.50 -21.42
C PHE A 528 13.36 49.93 -20.85
N LYS A 529 14.18 50.81 -21.44
CA LYS A 529 14.46 52.16 -20.94
C LYS A 529 13.22 53.02 -20.66
N ASN A 530 12.15 52.90 -21.46
CA ASN A 530 10.89 53.60 -21.23
C ASN A 530 9.73 52.60 -21.04
N HIS A 531 9.79 51.82 -19.97
CA HIS A 531 8.66 51.00 -19.51
C HIS A 531 7.39 51.86 -19.37
N GLY A 532 6.29 51.38 -19.94
CA GLY A 532 4.96 51.90 -19.62
C GLY A 532 4.54 51.52 -18.20
N PRO A 533 3.57 52.24 -17.60
CA PRO A 533 3.12 51.95 -16.24
C PRO A 533 2.51 50.55 -16.14
N ILE A 534 2.99 49.76 -15.17
CA ILE A 534 2.48 48.41 -14.89
C ILE A 534 1.62 48.49 -13.62
N LYS A 535 0.36 48.05 -13.71
CA LYS A 535 -0.56 48.06 -12.56
C LYS A 535 -1.52 46.88 -12.59
N VAL A 536 -2.01 46.50 -11.41
CA VAL A 536 -3.10 45.56 -11.24
C VAL A 536 -4.35 46.34 -10.82
N GLU A 537 -5.44 46.16 -11.56
CA GLU A 537 -6.69 46.89 -11.32
C GLU A 537 -7.87 45.98 -11.72
N GLU A 538 -8.84 45.81 -10.82
CA GLU A 538 -10.06 45.02 -11.05
C GLU A 538 -9.81 43.58 -11.56
N GLY A 539 -8.79 42.89 -11.03
CA GLY A 539 -8.46 41.53 -11.48
C GLY A 539 -7.69 41.47 -12.79
N VAL A 540 -7.24 42.61 -13.33
CA VAL A 540 -6.55 42.72 -14.61
C VAL A 540 -5.14 43.25 -14.41
N LEU A 541 -4.17 42.54 -14.97
CA LEU A 541 -2.80 43.00 -15.12
C LEU A 541 -2.72 43.92 -16.35
N LYS A 542 -2.26 45.16 -16.16
CA LYS A 542 -2.15 46.17 -17.21
C LYS A 542 -0.69 46.48 -17.47
N LEU A 543 -0.23 46.26 -18.70
CA LEU A 543 1.05 46.75 -19.22
C LEU A 543 0.77 48.00 -20.05
N GLY A 544 1.08 49.18 -19.51
CA GLY A 544 0.98 50.43 -20.27
C GLY A 544 1.92 50.42 -21.48
N LYS A 545 1.59 51.23 -22.50
CA LYS A 545 2.41 51.34 -23.70
C LYS A 545 3.83 51.85 -23.37
N GLY A 546 4.83 50.99 -23.55
CA GLY A 546 6.24 51.34 -23.42
C GLY A 546 6.86 51.85 -24.73
N SER A 547 8.08 52.37 -24.63
CA SER A 547 8.92 52.75 -25.78
C SER A 547 10.35 52.20 -25.64
N PRO A 548 10.66 51.04 -26.24
CA PRO A 548 9.78 50.27 -27.12
C PRO A 548 8.84 49.31 -26.38
N ALA A 549 9.09 48.94 -25.11
CA ALA A 549 8.39 47.80 -24.51
C ALA A 549 8.05 47.95 -23.03
N SER A 550 7.09 47.14 -22.59
CA SER A 550 6.73 46.91 -21.20
C SER A 550 6.66 45.41 -20.96
N GLY A 551 7.13 44.93 -19.82
CA GLY A 551 7.08 43.49 -19.54
C GLY A 551 7.20 43.13 -18.08
N ILE A 552 6.71 41.92 -17.78
CA ILE A 552 6.82 41.27 -16.47
C ILE A 552 7.22 39.81 -16.65
N ARG A 553 7.70 39.19 -15.58
CA ARG A 553 8.04 37.77 -15.53
C ARG A 553 7.77 37.15 -14.17
N ILE A 554 7.67 35.84 -14.11
CA ILE A 554 7.56 35.08 -12.87
C ILE A 554 8.89 35.08 -12.11
N GLN A 555 8.80 35.13 -10.78
CA GLN A 555 9.92 34.91 -9.86
C GLN A 555 10.14 33.41 -9.64
N GLY A 556 11.41 32.98 -9.64
CA GLY A 556 11.77 31.58 -9.37
C GLY A 556 11.70 30.65 -10.58
N ALA A 557 11.55 29.35 -10.32
CA ALA A 557 11.57 28.33 -11.37
C ALA A 557 10.20 28.16 -12.05
N PHE A 558 10.23 27.81 -13.34
CA PHE A 558 9.03 27.48 -14.13
C PHE A 558 9.23 26.10 -14.80
N PRO A 559 8.18 25.26 -14.92
CA PRO A 559 8.29 23.97 -15.59
C PRO A 559 8.75 24.14 -17.04
N ARG A 560 9.69 23.31 -17.48
CA ARG A 560 10.31 23.47 -18.81
C ARG A 560 9.62 22.69 -19.93
N MET A 561 8.90 21.63 -19.58
CA MET A 561 8.21 20.75 -20.51
C MET A 561 6.90 20.26 -19.89
N ASN A 562 6.00 19.75 -20.73
CA ASN A 562 4.77 19.08 -20.35
C ASN A 562 3.85 19.93 -19.45
N TYR A 563 3.58 21.15 -19.89
CA TYR A 563 2.63 22.07 -19.27
C TYR A 563 1.74 22.75 -20.31
N GLU A 564 0.57 23.20 -19.86
CA GLU A 564 -0.31 24.07 -20.63
C GLU A 564 -0.56 25.35 -19.85
N VAL A 565 -0.38 26.50 -20.50
CA VAL A 565 -0.74 27.82 -19.96
C VAL A 565 -2.00 28.29 -20.66
N GLU A 566 -2.98 28.75 -19.88
CA GLU A 566 -4.18 29.41 -20.38
C GLU A 566 -4.26 30.83 -19.80
N PHE A 567 -4.63 31.80 -20.64
CA PHE A 567 -4.83 33.18 -20.23
C PHE A 567 -5.74 33.93 -21.19
N GLU A 568 -6.23 35.08 -20.75
CA GLU A 568 -6.91 36.04 -21.61
C GLU A 568 -6.02 37.27 -21.80
N ALA A 569 -5.88 37.74 -23.04
CA ALA A 569 -5.11 38.94 -23.36
C ALA A 569 -5.88 39.86 -24.31
N ARG A 570 -5.63 41.17 -24.23
CA ARG A 570 -6.14 42.15 -25.21
C ARG A 570 -5.17 43.29 -25.46
N ARG A 571 -5.24 43.83 -26.69
CA ARG A 571 -4.62 45.10 -27.05
C ARG A 571 -5.48 46.26 -26.58
N VAL A 572 -4.90 47.23 -25.87
CA VAL A 572 -5.61 48.46 -25.43
C VAL A 572 -5.40 49.61 -26.41
N GLU A 573 -4.16 49.78 -26.85
CA GLU A 573 -3.71 50.85 -27.76
C GLU A 573 -2.37 50.45 -28.39
N GLY A 574 -1.99 51.05 -29.52
CA GLY A 574 -0.71 50.80 -30.19
C GLY A 574 -0.83 49.97 -31.46
N THR A 575 0.31 49.66 -32.07
CA THR A 575 0.36 49.18 -33.46
C THR A 575 1.12 47.88 -33.63
N ASP A 576 1.80 47.37 -32.61
CA ASP A 576 2.61 46.16 -32.67
C ASP A 576 2.16 45.15 -31.60
N PHE A 577 2.94 44.09 -31.33
CA PHE A 577 2.46 42.96 -30.54
C PHE A 577 2.04 43.36 -29.11
N PHE A 578 0.83 42.93 -28.74
CA PHE A 578 0.30 43.11 -27.38
C PHE A 578 0.66 41.93 -26.47
N CYS A 579 1.13 40.82 -27.03
CA CYS A 579 1.56 39.66 -26.26
C CYS A 579 2.77 39.00 -26.95
N GLY A 580 3.96 39.26 -26.40
CA GLY A 580 5.15 38.42 -26.52
C GLY A 580 5.23 37.57 -25.27
N LEU A 581 4.79 36.31 -25.35
CA LEU A 581 4.84 35.36 -24.25
C LEU A 581 6.13 34.55 -24.36
N THR A 582 7.07 34.81 -23.46
CA THR A 582 8.29 34.03 -23.33
C THR A 582 8.06 32.85 -22.42
N PHE A 583 8.48 31.66 -22.84
CA PHE A 583 8.29 30.42 -22.09
C PHE A 583 9.45 29.44 -22.29
N PRO A 584 9.75 28.59 -21.29
CA PRO A 584 10.83 27.61 -21.40
C PRO A 584 10.42 26.40 -22.26
N ILE A 585 11.38 25.83 -22.98
CA ILE A 585 11.23 24.56 -23.70
C ILE A 585 12.57 23.83 -23.68
N ASN A 586 12.57 22.53 -23.33
CA ASN A 586 13.79 21.73 -23.18
C ASN A 586 14.82 22.44 -22.28
N ASP A 587 16.01 22.74 -22.78
CA ASP A 587 17.07 23.53 -22.14
C ASP A 587 17.13 25.00 -22.63
N SER A 588 16.20 25.40 -23.51
CA SER A 588 16.11 26.72 -24.13
C SER A 588 14.77 27.42 -23.84
N TYR A 589 14.44 28.46 -24.60
CA TYR A 589 13.21 29.24 -24.51
C TYR A 589 12.63 29.44 -25.91
N CYS A 590 11.38 29.87 -25.97
CA CYS A 590 10.73 30.31 -27.20
C CYS A 590 9.75 31.45 -26.84
N THR A 591 9.37 32.26 -27.83
CA THR A 591 8.40 33.34 -27.63
C THR A 591 7.23 33.20 -28.59
N LEU A 592 6.01 33.15 -28.05
CA LEU A 592 4.78 33.31 -28.83
C LEU A 592 4.51 34.81 -29.03
N ILE A 593 4.42 35.24 -30.27
CA ILE A 593 4.05 36.61 -30.65
C ILE A 593 2.59 36.63 -31.09
N ILE A 594 1.81 37.58 -30.55
CA ILE A 594 0.43 37.85 -30.95
C ILE A 594 0.29 39.34 -31.31
N GLY A 595 0.01 39.60 -32.59
CA GLY A 595 -0.16 40.94 -33.14
C GLY A 595 1.15 41.62 -33.54
N GLY A 596 2.18 40.87 -33.93
CA GLY A 596 3.48 41.45 -34.34
C GLY A 596 3.46 42.05 -35.75
N TRP A 597 4.57 42.70 -36.13
CA TRP A 597 4.83 43.26 -37.47
C TRP A 597 3.71 44.19 -37.96
N GLY A 598 3.37 45.17 -37.13
CA GLY A 598 2.30 46.13 -37.45
C GLY A 598 0.89 45.62 -37.11
N GLY A 599 0.78 44.62 -36.23
CA GLY A 599 -0.48 44.26 -35.59
C GLY A 599 -1.15 42.99 -36.07
N GLY A 600 -0.59 42.31 -37.09
CA GLY A 600 -1.31 41.24 -37.81
C GLY A 600 -0.74 39.84 -37.61
N VAL A 601 0.53 39.69 -37.25
CA VAL A 601 1.20 38.37 -37.24
C VAL A 601 1.02 37.67 -35.90
N VAL A 602 0.75 36.36 -35.97
CA VAL A 602 0.80 35.43 -34.85
C VAL A 602 1.75 34.29 -35.22
N GLY A 603 2.64 33.91 -34.32
CA GLY A 603 3.55 32.79 -34.55
C GLY A 603 4.52 32.60 -33.39
N LEU A 604 5.24 31.49 -33.42
CA LEU A 604 6.35 31.20 -32.52
C LEU A 604 7.64 31.78 -33.12
N SER A 605 8.37 32.56 -32.35
CA SER A 605 9.62 33.19 -32.79
C SER A 605 10.83 32.33 -32.43
N ASN A 606 11.91 32.48 -33.21
CA ASN A 606 13.21 31.83 -33.02
C ASN A 606 13.16 30.31 -33.12
N ILE A 607 12.29 29.83 -34.00
CA ILE A 607 12.32 28.44 -34.44
C ILE A 607 13.32 28.35 -35.59
N ASP A 608 14.36 27.53 -35.43
CA ASP A 608 15.46 27.37 -36.38
C ASP A 608 16.06 28.72 -36.82
N THR A 609 16.28 29.62 -35.86
CA THR A 609 16.83 30.97 -36.04
C THR A 609 15.93 31.96 -36.80
N MET A 610 14.72 31.56 -37.19
CA MET A 610 13.77 32.40 -37.93
C MET A 610 12.77 33.10 -37.00
N ALA A 611 12.44 34.36 -37.31
CA ALA A 611 11.42 35.09 -36.56
C ALA A 611 10.00 34.56 -36.84
N ALA A 612 9.02 34.93 -36.00
CA ALA A 612 7.65 34.43 -36.12
C ALA A 612 6.92 34.77 -37.43
N VAL A 613 7.44 35.70 -38.24
CA VAL A 613 6.92 36.04 -39.59
C VAL A 613 7.59 35.25 -40.72
N GLU A 614 8.70 34.56 -40.43
CA GLU A 614 9.57 33.94 -41.44
C GLU A 614 9.44 32.42 -41.46
N ASN A 615 8.90 31.82 -40.39
CA ASN A 615 8.83 30.38 -40.23
C ASN A 615 7.42 29.79 -40.46
N GLU A 616 7.32 28.46 -40.38
CA GLU A 616 6.11 27.70 -40.69
C GLU A 616 4.89 28.01 -39.78
N THR A 617 5.13 28.63 -38.62
CA THR A 617 4.07 29.02 -37.68
C THR A 617 3.42 30.35 -38.01
N THR A 618 3.93 31.08 -39.01
CA THR A 618 3.37 32.37 -39.41
C THR A 618 1.89 32.24 -39.76
N ARG A 619 1.04 32.91 -38.99
CA ARG A 619 -0.39 33.06 -39.22
C ARG A 619 -0.78 34.52 -39.04
N TYR A 620 -1.98 34.86 -39.50
CA TYR A 620 -2.50 36.21 -39.41
C TYR A 620 -3.75 36.27 -38.53
N LEU A 621 -3.81 37.27 -37.66
CA LEU A 621 -4.95 37.60 -36.81
C LEU A 621 -5.29 39.08 -37.01
N GLU A 622 -6.53 39.36 -37.39
CA GLU A 622 -7.04 40.73 -37.35
C GLU A 622 -7.27 41.14 -35.88
N VAL A 623 -6.29 41.83 -35.31
CA VAL A 623 -6.34 42.27 -33.90
C VAL A 623 -7.34 43.43 -33.77
N LYS A 624 -8.39 43.19 -32.98
CA LYS A 624 -9.41 44.17 -32.61
C LYS A 624 -9.07 44.75 -31.25
N ASP A 625 -8.92 46.07 -31.19
CA ASP A 625 -8.62 46.75 -29.94
C ASP A 625 -9.74 46.53 -28.91
N LYS A 626 -9.32 46.38 -27.65
CA LYS A 626 -10.16 46.17 -26.47
C LYS A 626 -10.96 44.85 -26.47
N ARG A 627 -10.79 43.98 -27.48
CA ARG A 627 -11.33 42.61 -27.50
C ARG A 627 -10.42 41.66 -26.72
N TRP A 628 -11.02 40.87 -25.83
CA TRP A 628 -10.34 39.76 -25.16
C TRP A 628 -10.19 38.56 -26.10
N TYR A 629 -8.98 38.02 -26.14
CA TYR A 629 -8.62 36.79 -26.81
C TYR A 629 -8.28 35.73 -25.77
N LYS A 630 -8.87 34.54 -25.88
CA LYS A 630 -8.51 33.40 -25.04
C LYS A 630 -7.35 32.66 -25.68
N VAL A 631 -6.26 32.53 -24.97
CA VAL A 631 -5.02 31.91 -25.47
C VAL A 631 -4.72 30.67 -24.65
N ALA A 632 -4.40 29.56 -25.32
CA ALA A 632 -3.83 28.37 -24.72
C ALA A 632 -2.51 28.02 -25.43
N LEU A 633 -1.46 27.81 -24.66
CA LEU A 633 -0.15 27.36 -25.12
C LEU A 633 0.19 26.05 -24.44
N THR A 634 0.28 24.97 -25.21
CA THR A 634 0.70 23.65 -24.75
C THR A 634 2.15 23.42 -25.17
N VAL A 635 3.01 23.03 -24.23
CA VAL A 635 4.40 22.61 -24.50
C VAL A 635 4.55 21.17 -24.04
N SER A 636 4.76 20.23 -24.98
CA SER A 636 4.97 18.82 -24.68
C SER A 636 6.26 18.28 -25.32
N ASP A 637 6.65 17.07 -24.92
CA ASP A 637 7.79 16.36 -25.53
C ASP A 637 7.59 16.05 -27.02
N GLU A 638 6.38 16.19 -27.55
CA GLU A 638 6.10 15.95 -28.97
C GLU A 638 5.91 17.25 -29.77
N GLN A 639 5.23 18.25 -29.20
CA GLN A 639 4.85 19.45 -29.94
C GLN A 639 4.58 20.66 -29.05
N ILE A 640 4.76 21.85 -29.62
CA ILE A 640 4.16 23.10 -29.12
C ILE A 640 2.87 23.34 -29.89
N GLN A 641 1.77 23.57 -29.18
CA GLN A 641 0.49 23.98 -29.78
C GLN A 641 0.02 25.32 -29.22
N VAL A 642 -0.52 26.15 -30.09
CA VAL A 642 -1.08 27.46 -29.72
C VAL A 642 -2.50 27.56 -30.24
N TRP A 643 -3.43 27.88 -29.35
CA TRP A 643 -4.83 28.11 -29.66
C TRP A 643 -5.24 29.52 -29.27
N ILE A 644 -5.94 30.21 -30.16
CA ILE A 644 -6.56 31.52 -29.88
C ILE A 644 -8.04 31.43 -30.24
N ASP A 645 -8.92 31.66 -29.27
CA ASP A 645 -10.39 31.54 -29.43
C ASP A 645 -10.83 30.20 -30.06
N ASN A 646 -10.19 29.10 -29.64
CA ASN A 646 -10.38 27.73 -30.14
C ASN A 646 -9.94 27.48 -31.59
N LEU A 647 -9.17 28.38 -32.20
CA LEU A 647 -8.52 28.16 -33.49
C LEU A 647 -7.03 27.86 -33.27
N GLU A 648 -6.50 26.83 -33.94
CA GLU A 648 -5.08 26.48 -33.88
C GLU A 648 -4.27 27.48 -34.71
N TYR A 649 -3.30 28.15 -34.09
CA TYR A 649 -2.41 29.14 -34.71
C TYR A 649 -0.98 28.62 -34.90
N ALA A 650 -0.53 27.67 -34.07
CA ALA A 650 0.76 27.02 -34.25
C ALA A 650 0.68 25.56 -33.77
N ASN A 651 1.38 24.68 -34.48
CA ASN A 651 1.57 23.28 -34.12
C ASN A 651 2.91 22.82 -34.70
N VAL A 652 3.93 22.75 -33.84
CA VAL A 652 5.32 22.48 -34.25
C VAL A 652 5.87 21.33 -33.44
N LYS A 653 6.54 20.38 -34.08
CA LYS A 653 7.12 19.23 -33.38
C LYS A 653 8.39 19.62 -32.63
N THR A 654 8.45 19.37 -31.33
CA THR A 654 9.58 19.83 -30.50
C THR A 654 10.90 19.14 -30.82
N LYS A 655 10.89 17.92 -31.36
CA LYS A 655 12.10 17.17 -31.71
C LYS A 655 12.67 17.51 -33.09
N GLU A 656 11.90 18.18 -33.95
CA GLU A 656 12.30 18.48 -35.34
C GLU A 656 12.88 19.89 -35.51
N HIS A 657 12.81 20.73 -34.47
CA HIS A 657 13.20 22.13 -34.51
C HIS A 657 14.13 22.52 -33.37
N LYS A 658 14.94 23.55 -33.60
CA LYS A 658 15.71 24.24 -32.56
C LYS A 658 14.94 25.46 -32.07
N PHE A 659 14.90 25.63 -30.76
CA PHE A 659 14.25 26.77 -30.12
C PHE A 659 15.30 27.66 -29.48
N ASP A 660 15.11 28.97 -29.64
CA ASP A 660 15.94 29.99 -29.00
C ASP A 660 15.06 31.20 -28.67
N ILE A 661 15.68 32.27 -28.21
CA ILE A 661 15.00 33.49 -27.81
C ILE A 661 15.71 34.71 -28.37
N TRP A 662 14.92 35.65 -28.92
CA TRP A 662 15.45 36.95 -29.32
C TRP A 662 15.88 37.74 -28.09
N TRP A 663 16.98 38.49 -28.21
CA TRP A 663 17.52 39.27 -27.11
C TRP A 663 16.53 40.30 -26.56
N GLU A 664 15.58 40.80 -27.37
CA GLU A 664 14.50 41.68 -26.92
C GLU A 664 13.52 41.00 -25.95
N GLN A 665 13.43 39.67 -26.00
CA GLN A 665 12.52 38.85 -25.18
C GLN A 665 13.26 38.13 -24.03
N GLU A 666 14.58 37.99 -24.13
CA GLU A 666 15.45 37.42 -23.09
C GLU A 666 15.16 37.95 -21.66
N PRO A 667 14.87 39.25 -21.43
CA PRO A 667 14.55 39.75 -20.10
C PRO A 667 13.30 39.15 -19.46
N ALA A 668 12.36 38.60 -20.25
CA ALA A 668 11.11 38.01 -19.79
C ALA A 668 11.25 36.56 -19.29
N ARG A 669 12.45 35.98 -19.31
CA ARG A 669 12.73 34.66 -18.75
C ARG A 669 12.60 34.62 -17.22
N PRO A 670 12.18 33.49 -16.63
CA PRO A 670 11.97 32.20 -17.30
C PRO A 670 10.62 32.06 -17.97
N PHE A 671 9.60 32.78 -17.51
CA PHE A 671 8.28 32.84 -18.11
C PHE A 671 7.71 34.26 -17.91
N GLY A 672 7.23 34.90 -18.96
CA GLY A 672 6.85 36.30 -18.88
C GLY A 672 6.10 36.85 -20.08
N PHE A 673 5.49 38.01 -19.89
CA PHE A 673 4.73 38.74 -20.90
C PHE A 673 5.41 40.05 -21.23
N VAL A 674 5.54 40.34 -22.52
CA VAL A 674 6.05 41.61 -23.06
C VAL A 674 5.04 42.19 -24.05
N SER A 675 4.82 43.49 -24.03
CA SER A 675 4.14 44.22 -25.11
C SER A 675 5.09 45.22 -25.74
N TRP A 676 5.00 45.40 -27.06
CA TRP A 676 5.93 46.24 -27.83
C TRP A 676 5.17 47.34 -28.56
N ASN A 677 5.54 48.60 -28.33
CA ASN A 677 4.88 49.82 -28.81
C ASN A 677 3.35 49.81 -28.61
N THR A 678 2.89 49.04 -27.63
CA THR A 678 1.49 48.65 -27.45
C THR A 678 1.17 48.51 -25.97
N GLY A 679 0.01 49.01 -25.56
CA GLY A 679 -0.58 48.75 -24.26
C GLY A 679 -1.38 47.45 -24.28
N ALA A 680 -1.20 46.61 -23.27
CA ALA A 680 -1.78 45.28 -23.18
C ALA A 680 -2.39 45.00 -21.81
N GLU A 681 -3.40 44.14 -21.78
CA GLU A 681 -4.01 43.67 -20.55
C GLU A 681 -4.13 42.15 -20.53
N PHE A 682 -3.93 41.56 -19.36
CA PHE A 682 -3.95 40.12 -19.12
C PHE A 682 -4.79 39.79 -17.89
N ARG A 683 -5.48 38.64 -17.92
CA ARG A 683 -6.21 38.09 -16.77
C ARG A 683 -6.37 36.58 -16.90
N ASN A 684 -6.88 35.93 -15.85
CA ASN A 684 -7.21 34.50 -15.87
C ASN A 684 -6.00 33.64 -16.27
N ILE A 685 -4.83 33.94 -15.69
CA ILE A 685 -3.56 33.28 -16.05
C ILE A 685 -3.39 32.04 -15.19
N PHE A 686 -3.49 30.87 -15.81
CA PHE A 686 -3.36 29.57 -15.15
C PHE A 686 -2.36 28.69 -15.87
N ILE A 687 -1.78 27.75 -15.14
CA ILE A 687 -0.98 26.66 -15.69
C ILE A 687 -1.58 25.33 -15.23
N LYS A 688 -1.56 24.31 -16.08
CA LYS A 688 -2.10 22.99 -15.77
C LYS A 688 -1.25 21.89 -16.39
N PRO A 689 -1.31 20.65 -15.86
CA PRO A 689 -0.66 19.53 -16.52
C PRO A 689 -1.29 19.28 -17.89
N ILE A 690 -0.50 18.85 -18.86
CA ILE A 690 -1.01 18.53 -20.19
C ILE A 690 -1.94 17.32 -20.16
N ALA A 691 -2.85 17.28 -21.14
CA ALA A 691 -3.76 16.16 -21.28
C ALA A 691 -2.97 14.85 -21.47
N PRO A 692 -3.36 13.74 -20.82
CA PRO A 692 -2.57 12.52 -20.82
C PRO A 692 -2.22 11.92 -22.17
N TYR A 693 -3.04 12.14 -23.20
CA TYR A 693 -2.77 11.62 -24.55
C TYR A 693 -1.66 12.37 -25.30
N LEU A 694 -1.18 13.49 -24.76
CA LEU A 694 -0.11 14.32 -25.31
C LEU A 694 1.26 14.03 -24.68
N ILE A 695 1.33 13.14 -23.68
CA ILE A 695 2.58 12.77 -22.98
C ILE A 695 3.19 11.51 -23.65
N GLY A 696 4.35 11.66 -24.29
CA GLY A 696 5.25 10.56 -24.68
C GLY A 696 4.75 9.61 -25.77
N LYS A 697 4.29 10.15 -26.92
CA LYS A 697 3.93 9.35 -28.10
C LYS A 697 5.08 9.19 -29.08
#